data_AF-A0A5A9NQC8-F1
#
_entry.id   AF-A0A5A9NQC8-F1
#
_cell.length_a   1.000
_cell.length_b   1.000
_cell.length_c   1.000
_cell.angle_alpha   90.00
_cell.angle_beta   90.00
_cell.angle_gamma   90.00
#
_symmetry.space_group_name_H-M   'P 1'
#
loop_
_entity.id
_entity.type
_entity.pdbx_description
1 polymer ?
#
loop_
_entity_poly.entity_id
_entity_poly.type
_entity_poly.pdbx_seq_one_letter_code
_entity_poly.pdbx_strand_id
1 'polypeptide(L)'
;MFSKKVFCGATSPLRPPAITAGHALQREPGPVSMKYPQTSQVLSGSLFCTKSSPSPSTPISVHVLRPADVSLISALVLSDAVRSLMDQAEVITQSFSSTQWNLLLFFVPVEEPCVCKGQDLKAALNESVSKVENELDSLHKKESLGAVLENRGWFGEREDFSVMLQSRPVHTDLSDPVLGTDLTCEDRDPSPTVPTSVHALRPADIKVVAAMGDSLTAGNGVGAAQSNLLGVLTEYRGLSWCSNKFSLFLQVPRAMVNLVELLHLVPLRRLHQDPSIGCPTWLVNILCPCVLKPKDGTSEFQKLQDFNKAYQHSMNQLVESGRYDTHENFTVVLQPFLRNVFLPVLEDGRPDRSYFSPDCFHLGQKAHTLMARALWNNMLEPLGNKTDSQDFTAGISVKCPEKSAPYLKTYHNSNYTYETMPPTPPPPTNWGSDFSCVDTAPSESVPTSVHMLRPGDINVVASVGDSITAGFGAKAKNLLELSDEERGVSWSIGGDNTLETVSTVPNILKNFNPNVFGFSLGKDKLTKGFNVAVSGAKASNIPVQVRELVTALSSSNKVNFENDWKLVTLFIGGNDLCQFCHDRASLSPQKYIGYIQDSLDILYKEVPRVLVNFVEIFEIKDLRQVKRDTLGCSLLQENICPCFLKPGQNSPELTEMTKINRDLQTETERLVYGGRYDGREDFTVVLQPFFKNSILPLVGDGTPDLSFFSVDCFHFTERGHAEMAISLWNNMLEPVGSKQTYNNFTYDRSKIHCPTKEHPFIFTLVNSVNSDSYISTTVVPTTVQPGTPLPPKSSSDSIPAWGAAVLAVGGLLIGWAITWIFFYYRERRSRKRSQNNTESEMKGTQF
;
A
#
# COMPACT_ATOMS: atom_id res chain seq x y z
N MET A 1 -7.92 56.70 8.94
CA MET A 1 -7.32 58.02 9.24
C MET A 1 -5.98 57.73 9.92
N PHE A 2 -4.86 58.34 9.48
CA PHE A 2 -3.46 58.03 9.88
C PHE A 2 -2.99 56.58 9.54
N SER A 3 -1.98 56.27 8.71
CA SER A 3 -0.85 56.95 8.03
C SER A 3 0.47 57.10 8.82
N LYS A 4 1.47 56.31 8.39
CA LYS A 4 2.97 56.38 8.46
C LYS A 4 3.48 54.92 8.35
N LYS A 5 4.20 54.41 7.35
CA LYS A 5 5.19 54.91 6.37
C LYS A 5 6.57 55.26 6.99
N VAL A 6 7.65 54.87 6.29
CA VAL A 6 9.10 55.22 6.46
C VAL A 6 9.91 54.31 7.41
N PHE A 7 11.12 53.77 7.09
CA PHE A 7 11.91 53.60 5.84
C PHE A 7 12.94 52.47 6.05
N CYS A 8 13.46 51.84 4.98
CA CYS A 8 14.71 51.06 5.03
C CYS A 8 15.92 51.94 4.69
N GLY A 9 17.08 51.70 5.30
CA GLY A 9 18.34 52.37 4.97
C GLY A 9 19.53 51.47 5.27
N ALA A 10 20.42 51.29 4.29
CA ALA A 10 21.60 50.43 4.41
C ALA A 10 22.88 51.25 4.27
N THR A 11 23.92 50.93 5.05
CA THR A 11 25.35 51.09 4.69
C THR A 11 26.25 50.29 5.62
N SER A 12 27.36 49.80 5.07
CA SER A 12 28.55 49.24 5.76
C SER A 12 29.75 50.18 5.50
N PRO A 13 31.00 49.85 5.88
CA PRO A 13 31.56 49.28 7.11
C PRO A 13 32.62 50.25 7.73
N LEU A 14 33.27 49.90 8.85
CA LEU A 14 34.68 50.28 9.17
C LEU A 14 35.20 49.57 10.44
N ARG A 15 36.54 49.54 10.65
CA ARG A 15 37.28 48.77 11.68
C ARG A 15 38.57 49.57 12.06
N PRO A 16 39.37 49.12 13.07
CA PRO A 16 39.32 49.37 14.52
C PRO A 16 40.39 50.43 14.96
N PRO A 17 40.85 50.57 16.24
CA PRO A 17 41.80 49.62 16.87
C PRO A 17 41.69 49.42 18.42
N ALA A 18 42.61 48.59 18.93
CA ALA A 18 42.80 47.98 20.26
C ALA A 18 42.93 48.90 21.51
N ILE A 19 42.87 48.26 22.70
CA ILE A 19 43.63 48.59 23.94
C ILE A 19 43.80 47.30 24.82
N THR A 20 44.76 47.33 25.74
CA THR A 20 45.47 46.19 26.36
C THR A 20 45.16 45.86 27.83
N ALA A 21 45.41 44.58 28.19
CA ALA A 21 46.01 44.04 29.43
C ALA A 21 45.35 44.18 30.83
N GLY A 22 45.44 43.10 31.64
CA GLY A 22 45.11 43.08 33.07
C GLY A 22 45.38 41.72 33.77
N HIS A 23 46.52 41.59 34.47
CA HIS A 23 46.86 40.53 35.45
C HIS A 23 46.03 40.68 36.76
N ALA A 24 45.97 39.79 37.77
CA ALA A 24 46.28 38.36 38.01
C ALA A 24 45.85 38.03 39.48
N LEU A 25 45.89 36.74 39.92
CA LEU A 25 46.36 36.22 41.24
C LEU A 25 45.63 34.97 41.80
N GLN A 26 46.34 33.83 41.70
CA GLN A 26 46.55 32.73 42.67
C GLN A 26 45.70 32.58 43.97
N ARG A 27 45.38 31.30 44.29
CA ARG A 27 45.97 30.55 45.44
C ARG A 27 45.56 29.05 45.49
N GLU A 28 46.53 28.17 45.75
CA GLU A 28 46.36 26.82 46.34
C GLU A 28 46.96 26.81 47.77
N PRO A 29 46.72 25.76 48.59
CA PRO A 29 47.75 24.71 48.78
C PRO A 29 47.20 23.27 48.99
N GLY A 30 48.09 22.27 48.86
CA GLY A 30 47.79 20.82 48.97
C GLY A 30 48.09 20.13 50.33
N PRO A 31 48.81 18.99 50.38
CA PRO A 31 48.16 17.67 50.50
C PRO A 31 48.70 16.74 51.64
N VAL A 32 48.09 15.56 51.83
CA VAL A 32 48.54 14.49 52.77
C VAL A 32 48.49 13.10 52.11
N SER A 33 49.38 12.17 52.51
CA SER A 33 49.67 10.87 51.86
C SER A 33 49.93 9.73 52.86
N MET A 34 49.65 8.47 52.50
CA MET A 34 50.21 7.25 53.12
C MET A 34 50.45 6.09 52.10
N LYS A 35 51.29 5.12 52.47
CA LYS A 35 51.95 4.03 51.68
C LYS A 35 52.08 2.77 52.58
N TYR A 36 52.39 1.52 52.18
CA TYR A 36 52.59 0.74 50.92
C TYR A 36 52.46 -0.79 51.30
N PRO A 37 52.39 -1.82 50.40
CA PRO A 37 53.49 -2.22 49.48
C PRO A 37 53.09 -2.91 48.14
N GLN A 38 54.10 -3.29 47.34
CA GLN A 38 53.99 -3.91 46.00
C GLN A 38 54.35 -5.42 46.01
N THR A 39 53.87 -6.18 45.01
CA THR A 39 54.69 -7.09 44.16
C THR A 39 53.97 -7.51 42.87
N SER A 40 54.62 -7.29 41.70
CA SER A 40 54.59 -8.08 40.41
C SER A 40 53.30 -8.75 39.86
N GLN A 41 52.96 -8.73 38.56
CA GLN A 41 53.51 -8.06 37.35
C GLN A 41 52.54 -8.21 36.13
N VAL A 42 52.59 -7.29 35.16
CA VAL A 42 52.18 -7.42 33.73
C VAL A 42 50.69 -7.70 33.38
N LEU A 43 49.92 -6.64 33.09
CA LEU A 43 49.48 -6.28 31.72
C LEU A 43 48.83 -4.88 31.73
N SER A 44 49.33 -3.95 30.90
CA SER A 44 48.86 -2.57 30.83
C SER A 44 47.75 -2.40 29.79
N GLY A 45 46.60 -1.80 30.14
CA GLY A 45 45.54 -1.55 29.15
C GLY A 45 44.22 -0.97 29.64
N SER A 46 44.17 -0.24 30.76
CA SER A 46 42.92 0.38 31.25
C SER A 46 42.64 1.72 30.54
N LEU A 47 41.84 1.69 29.47
CA LEU A 47 41.35 2.89 28.78
C LEU A 47 40.11 3.46 29.49
N PHE A 48 40.35 4.19 30.58
CA PHE A 48 39.36 5.16 31.08
C PHE A 48 39.27 6.32 30.08
N CYS A 49 38.05 6.73 29.72
CA CYS A 49 37.82 8.00 29.02
C CYS A 49 38.25 9.17 29.93
N THR A 50 39.47 9.67 29.74
CA THR A 50 39.96 10.85 30.44
C THR A 50 39.11 12.06 30.07
N LYS A 51 38.66 12.82 31.08
CA LYS A 51 38.00 14.12 30.93
C LYS A 51 38.82 15.02 29.99
N SER A 52 38.37 15.19 28.74
CA SER A 52 38.98 16.16 27.84
C SER A 52 38.56 17.57 28.28
N SER A 53 39.51 18.43 28.62
CA SER A 53 39.25 19.86 28.77
C SER A 53 39.01 20.51 27.39
N PRO A 54 38.24 21.61 27.30
CA PRO A 54 38.11 22.39 26.07
C PRO A 54 39.48 22.82 25.51
N SER A 55 39.55 23.02 24.20
CA SER A 55 40.68 23.57 23.48
C SER A 55 40.96 24.99 23.96
N PRO A 56 42.24 25.40 24.14
CA PRO A 56 42.60 26.74 24.63
C PRO A 56 42.14 27.91 23.75
N SER A 57 41.66 27.64 22.54
CA SER A 57 41.15 28.60 21.57
C SER A 57 40.07 27.94 20.71
N THR A 58 39.13 28.73 20.18
CA THR A 58 38.06 28.26 19.30
C THR A 58 38.61 27.50 18.09
N PRO A 59 38.24 26.22 17.87
CA PRO A 59 38.79 25.42 16.77
C PRO A 59 38.45 25.98 15.39
N ILE A 60 39.50 26.28 14.62
CA ILE A 60 39.40 26.82 13.24
C ILE A 60 39.19 25.74 12.16
N SER A 61 39.17 24.47 12.53
CA SER A 61 38.94 23.33 11.63
C SER A 61 38.33 22.15 12.38
N VAL A 62 37.53 21.33 11.68
CA VAL A 62 36.83 20.19 12.27
C VAL A 62 37.78 19.09 12.74
N HIS A 63 38.98 19.02 12.16
CA HIS A 63 40.02 18.04 12.50
C HIS A 63 40.74 18.33 13.83
N VAL A 64 40.41 19.45 14.49
CA VAL A 64 41.02 19.89 15.76
C VAL A 64 39.99 19.98 16.89
N LEU A 65 38.74 19.58 16.64
CA LEU A 65 37.66 19.55 17.65
C LEU A 65 37.92 18.45 18.68
N ARG A 66 37.97 18.84 19.96
CA ARG A 66 37.87 17.93 21.10
C ARG A 66 36.40 17.78 21.52
N PRO A 67 36.00 16.69 22.19
CA PRO A 67 34.62 16.50 22.65
C PRO A 67 34.10 17.64 23.54
N ALA A 68 34.97 18.29 24.32
CA ALA A 68 34.63 19.42 25.18
C ALA A 68 34.64 20.80 24.49
N ASP A 69 34.93 20.87 23.18
CA ASP A 69 34.87 22.12 22.40
C ASP A 69 33.45 22.42 21.90
N VAL A 70 32.55 21.45 22.05
CA VAL A 70 31.17 21.50 21.56
C VAL A 70 30.27 22.03 22.68
N SER A 71 30.06 23.34 22.71
CA SER A 71 29.23 24.00 23.73
C SER A 71 27.71 23.87 23.51
N LEU A 72 27.27 23.34 22.37
CA LEU A 72 25.87 23.11 22.05
C LEU A 72 25.70 21.94 21.08
N ILE A 73 24.94 20.91 21.48
CA ILE A 73 24.42 19.86 20.61
C ILE A 73 22.91 20.11 20.50
N SER A 74 22.45 20.62 19.36
CA SER A 74 21.02 20.79 19.06
C SER A 74 20.53 19.66 18.17
N ALA A 75 19.69 18.78 18.71
CA ALA A 75 18.84 17.90 17.92
C ALA A 75 17.45 18.55 17.78
N LEU A 76 16.86 18.47 16.58
CA LEU A 76 15.44 18.77 16.40
C LEU A 76 14.65 17.64 17.06
N VAL A 77 13.77 17.99 18.00
CA VAL A 77 12.90 17.04 18.70
C VAL A 77 11.46 17.30 18.31
N LEU A 78 10.80 16.25 17.84
CA LEU A 78 9.38 16.22 17.54
C LEU A 78 8.79 15.04 18.31
N SER A 79 8.11 15.32 19.42
CA SER A 79 7.47 14.30 20.25
C SER A 79 5.99 14.13 19.91
N ASP A 80 5.55 12.88 19.90
CA ASP A 80 4.18 12.37 19.87
C ASP A 80 3.34 12.51 18.59
N ALA A 81 2.57 11.43 18.36
CA ALA A 81 1.51 11.21 17.37
C ALA A 81 1.90 11.23 15.88
N VAL A 82 1.98 10.02 15.30
CA VAL A 82 1.77 9.64 13.87
C VAL A 82 2.03 10.76 12.86
N ARG A 83 3.30 10.93 12.47
CA ARG A 83 3.71 11.78 11.36
C ARG A 83 3.83 10.98 10.06
N SER A 84 3.52 11.63 8.94
CA SER A 84 3.72 11.08 7.60
C SER A 84 5.20 11.16 7.18
N LEU A 85 5.58 10.42 6.13
CA LEU A 85 6.89 10.55 5.47
C LEU A 85 7.16 12.01 5.04
N MET A 86 6.12 12.74 4.62
CA MET A 86 6.23 14.12 4.14
C MET A 86 6.63 15.11 5.25
N ASP A 87 6.22 14.86 6.50
CA ASP A 87 6.63 15.69 7.65
C ASP A 87 8.11 15.51 8.02
N GLN A 88 8.73 14.38 7.63
CA GLN A 88 10.17 14.15 7.83
C GLN A 88 11.00 14.85 6.76
N ALA A 89 10.53 14.78 5.50
CA ALA A 89 11.10 15.48 4.37
C ALA A 89 11.18 17.01 4.60
N GLU A 90 10.11 17.60 5.16
CA GLU A 90 10.04 19.02 5.51
C GLU A 90 11.18 19.47 6.43
N VAL A 91 11.52 18.65 7.43
CA VAL A 91 12.55 18.97 8.44
C VAL A 91 13.96 18.74 7.90
N ILE A 92 14.14 17.70 7.09
CA ILE A 92 15.44 17.30 6.56
C ILE A 92 15.88 18.22 5.41
N THR A 93 14.97 18.59 4.51
CA THR A 93 15.25 19.54 3.41
C THR A 93 15.66 20.93 3.89
N GLN A 94 15.24 21.33 5.10
CA GLN A 94 15.65 22.58 5.77
C GLN A 94 17.08 22.54 6.36
N SER A 95 17.86 21.47 6.17
CA SER A 95 19.16 21.25 6.83
C SER A 95 20.37 21.08 5.89
N PHE A 96 20.27 21.44 4.60
CA PHE A 96 21.27 21.07 3.58
C PHE A 96 22.03 22.24 2.94
N SER A 97 23.35 22.28 3.13
CA SER A 97 24.20 23.33 2.56
C SER A 97 24.29 23.24 1.03
N SER A 98 24.25 24.39 0.35
CA SER A 98 24.20 24.42 -1.12
C SER A 98 25.51 24.03 -1.84
N THR A 99 26.59 23.78 -1.09
CA THR A 99 27.93 23.49 -1.62
C THR A 99 28.52 22.15 -1.15
N GLN A 100 27.81 21.40 -0.31
CA GLN A 100 28.30 20.15 0.29
C GLN A 100 27.52 18.93 -0.18
N TRP A 101 28.14 17.75 -0.09
CA TRP A 101 27.49 16.47 -0.38
C TRP A 101 26.76 15.92 0.83
N ASN A 102 25.51 15.51 0.57
CA ASN A 102 24.60 14.96 1.54
C ASN A 102 24.33 13.48 1.18
N LEU A 103 24.44 12.60 2.17
CA LEU A 103 24.00 11.21 2.05
C LEU A 103 22.63 11.09 2.70
N LEU A 104 21.63 10.67 1.94
CA LEU A 104 20.28 10.41 2.43
C LEU A 104 20.04 8.90 2.46
N LEU A 105 19.78 8.36 3.64
CA LEU A 105 19.32 6.97 3.79
C LEU A 105 17.80 6.97 3.82
N PHE A 106 17.18 6.40 2.79
CA PHE A 106 15.73 6.27 2.70
C PHE A 106 15.37 4.83 3.05
N PHE A 107 14.77 4.62 4.22
CA PHE A 107 14.25 3.32 4.62
C PHE A 107 12.76 3.24 4.31
N VAL A 108 12.39 2.19 3.58
CA VAL A 108 10.98 1.82 3.37
C VAL A 108 10.33 1.44 4.70
N PRO A 109 9.07 1.85 4.98
CA PRO A 109 8.39 1.51 6.22
C PRO A 109 8.15 -0.01 6.40
N VAL A 110 8.69 -0.55 7.48
CA VAL A 110 8.48 -1.90 8.00
C VAL A 110 7.12 -2.05 8.70
N GLU A 111 6.52 -0.96 9.15
CA GLU A 111 5.18 -0.93 9.73
C GLU A 111 4.04 -1.00 8.70
N GLU A 112 4.27 -0.69 7.41
CA GLU A 112 3.19 -0.72 6.40
C GLU A 112 2.58 -2.11 6.18
N PRO A 113 3.38 -3.21 6.13
CA PRO A 113 2.86 -4.59 6.16
C PRO A 113 2.18 -5.02 7.48
N CYS A 114 2.38 -4.31 8.59
CA CYS A 114 1.77 -4.66 9.88
C CYS A 114 0.27 -4.34 9.92
N VAL A 115 -0.12 -3.25 9.26
CA VAL A 115 -1.51 -2.78 9.22
C VAL A 115 -2.33 -3.67 8.30
N CYS A 116 -3.33 -4.35 8.85
CA CYS A 116 -4.41 -4.93 8.07
C CYS A 116 -5.29 -3.83 7.47
N LYS A 117 -4.80 -3.14 6.42
CA LYS A 117 -5.65 -2.35 5.54
C LYS A 117 -6.71 -3.32 5.00
N GLY A 118 -7.99 -3.07 5.31
CA GLY A 118 -9.12 -3.89 4.85
C GLY A 118 -9.46 -3.66 3.37
N GLN A 119 -8.42 -3.57 2.54
CA GLN A 119 -8.43 -3.17 1.14
C GLN A 119 -7.61 -4.17 0.31
N ASP A 120 -7.75 -4.04 -1.01
CA ASP A 120 -6.90 -4.68 -1.98
C ASP A 120 -5.40 -4.47 -1.70
N LEU A 121 -4.66 -5.57 -1.81
CA LEU A 121 -3.22 -5.67 -1.61
C LEU A 121 -2.44 -4.81 -2.61
N LYS A 122 -2.95 -4.72 -3.85
CA LYS A 122 -2.35 -3.94 -4.94
C LYS A 122 -2.59 -2.43 -4.75
N ALA A 123 -3.76 -2.02 -4.31
CA ALA A 123 -4.03 -0.63 -3.91
C ALA A 123 -3.12 -0.18 -2.75
N ALA A 124 -3.00 -1.01 -1.70
CA ALA A 124 -2.10 -0.73 -0.58
C ALA A 124 -0.62 -0.62 -1.04
N LEU A 125 -0.19 -1.50 -1.94
CA LEU A 125 1.15 -1.49 -2.53
C LEU A 125 1.40 -0.21 -3.34
N ASN A 126 0.49 0.13 -4.26
CA ASN A 126 0.60 1.29 -5.13
C ASN A 126 0.63 2.60 -4.34
N GLU A 127 -0.22 2.74 -3.31
CA GLU A 127 -0.21 3.90 -2.39
C GLU A 127 1.17 4.08 -1.74
N SER A 128 1.78 2.96 -1.31
CA SER A 128 3.04 2.97 -0.57
C SER A 128 4.24 3.24 -1.49
N VAL A 129 4.29 2.63 -2.68
CA VAL A 129 5.31 2.90 -3.71
C VAL A 129 5.20 4.35 -4.20
N SER A 130 3.98 4.85 -4.41
CA SER A 130 3.74 6.23 -4.84
C SER A 130 4.22 7.27 -3.81
N LYS A 131 4.16 6.98 -2.49
CA LYS A 131 4.77 7.87 -1.47
C LYS A 131 6.28 7.99 -1.66
N VAL A 132 6.97 6.88 -1.93
CA VAL A 132 8.42 6.87 -2.16
C VAL A 132 8.76 7.58 -3.48
N GLU A 133 8.02 7.29 -4.56
CA GLU A 133 8.17 7.97 -5.85
C GLU A 133 7.99 9.48 -5.74
N ASN A 134 6.91 9.96 -5.11
CA ASN A 134 6.63 11.39 -4.91
C ASN A 134 7.76 12.10 -4.16
N GLU A 135 8.32 11.47 -3.13
CA GLU A 135 9.39 12.05 -2.32
C GLU A 135 10.71 12.10 -3.11
N LEU A 136 11.08 11.02 -3.80
CA LEU A 136 12.25 10.99 -4.68
C LEU A 136 12.12 12.00 -5.84
N ASP A 137 10.92 12.16 -6.40
CA ASP A 137 10.63 13.17 -7.43
C ASP A 137 10.78 14.60 -6.93
N SER A 138 10.34 14.90 -5.69
CA SER A 138 10.48 16.23 -5.09
C SER A 138 11.96 16.57 -4.86
N LEU A 139 12.71 15.63 -4.27
CA LEU A 139 14.17 15.71 -4.09
C LEU A 139 14.90 15.90 -5.43
N HIS A 140 14.48 15.18 -6.48
CA HIS A 140 15.11 15.24 -7.80
C HIS A 140 14.85 16.57 -8.53
N LYS A 141 13.61 17.07 -8.49
CA LYS A 141 13.19 18.30 -9.19
C LYS A 141 13.74 19.59 -8.55
N LYS A 142 14.31 19.52 -7.34
CA LYS A 142 14.88 20.65 -6.60
C LYS A 142 13.87 21.78 -6.36
N GLU A 143 12.59 21.43 -6.26
CA GLU A 143 11.53 22.41 -5.95
C GLU A 143 11.78 23.00 -4.56
N SER A 144 11.50 24.30 -4.39
CA SER A 144 11.58 24.90 -3.06
C SER A 144 10.43 24.37 -2.23
N LEU A 145 10.72 23.97 -0.99
CA LEU A 145 9.72 23.47 -0.04
C LEU A 145 8.52 24.44 0.10
N GLY A 146 8.78 25.76 0.03
CA GLY A 146 7.74 26.79 0.01
C GLY A 146 6.77 26.68 -1.19
N ALA A 147 7.27 26.44 -2.41
CA ALA A 147 6.42 26.28 -3.59
C ALA A 147 5.59 24.98 -3.54
N VAL A 148 6.13 23.91 -2.96
CA VAL A 148 5.41 22.64 -2.75
C VAL A 148 4.25 22.83 -1.75
N LEU A 149 4.52 23.52 -0.63
CA LEU A 149 3.52 23.79 0.41
C LEU A 149 2.41 24.75 -0.05
N GLU A 150 2.77 25.75 -0.88
CA GLU A 150 1.83 26.73 -1.44
C GLU A 150 0.93 26.10 -2.52
N ASN A 151 1.50 25.33 -3.47
CA ASN A 151 0.73 24.61 -4.50
C ASN A 151 -0.19 23.51 -3.92
N ARG A 152 0.16 22.89 -2.79
CA ARG A 152 -0.69 21.89 -2.11
C ARG A 152 -1.70 22.49 -1.12
N GLY A 153 -1.72 23.81 -0.96
CA GLY A 153 -2.68 24.51 -0.10
C GLY A 153 -2.49 24.26 1.40
N TRP A 154 -1.26 23.93 1.83
CA TRP A 154 -0.95 23.58 3.23
C TRP A 154 -0.49 24.79 4.07
N PHE A 155 -0.43 25.97 3.47
CA PHE A 155 -0.13 27.24 4.13
C PHE A 155 -1.40 28.05 4.44
N GLY A 156 -1.60 28.37 5.73
CA GLY A 156 -2.70 29.19 6.25
C GLY A 156 -2.63 29.24 7.77
N GLU A 157 -3.02 30.35 8.38
CA GLU A 157 -2.85 30.59 9.83
C GLU A 157 -3.55 29.53 10.69
N ARG A 158 -2.77 28.57 11.23
CA ARG A 158 -3.21 27.62 12.24
C ARG A 158 -2.41 27.77 13.53
N GLU A 159 -3.12 27.81 14.65
CA GLU A 159 -2.55 27.98 16.00
C GLU A 159 -2.05 26.66 16.63
N ASP A 160 -2.04 25.54 15.90
CA ASP A 160 -1.73 24.19 16.41
C ASP A 160 -0.24 23.79 16.30
N PHE A 161 0.60 24.60 15.65
CA PHE A 161 2.03 24.33 15.49
C PHE A 161 2.91 25.02 16.56
N SER A 162 3.75 24.26 17.26
CA SER A 162 4.80 24.82 18.14
C SER A 162 6.04 23.91 18.20
N VAL A 163 7.22 24.53 18.18
CA VAL A 163 8.53 23.85 18.22
C VAL A 163 9.17 24.05 19.59
N MET A 164 9.62 22.97 20.23
CA MET A 164 10.43 23.04 21.46
C MET A 164 11.82 22.41 21.26
N LEU A 165 12.86 23.20 21.55
CA LEU A 165 14.25 22.76 21.57
C LEU A 165 14.54 21.98 22.86
N GLN A 166 14.87 20.69 22.76
CA GLN A 166 15.47 19.98 23.89
C GLN A 166 16.97 20.30 23.98
N SER A 167 17.44 20.55 25.21
CA SER A 167 18.74 21.16 25.48
C SER A 167 19.82 20.19 25.98
N ARG A 168 19.53 18.88 26.06
CA ARG A 168 20.47 17.85 26.53
C ARG A 168 20.22 16.49 25.86
N PRO A 169 21.26 15.71 25.53
CA PRO A 169 21.11 14.31 25.17
C PRO A 169 20.68 13.47 26.38
N VAL A 170 19.90 12.42 26.15
CA VAL A 170 19.67 11.37 27.15
C VAL A 170 20.93 10.52 27.22
N HIS A 171 21.78 10.76 28.22
CA HIS A 171 22.80 9.79 28.60
C HIS A 171 22.12 8.51 29.08
N THR A 172 22.20 7.46 28.28
CA THR A 172 21.88 6.10 28.72
C THR A 172 23.14 5.46 29.27
N ASP A 173 23.03 4.91 30.48
CA ASP A 173 24.10 4.14 31.11
C ASP A 173 24.18 2.80 30.37
N LEU A 174 25.15 2.67 29.46
CA LEU A 174 25.29 1.48 28.62
C LEU A 174 25.83 0.32 29.48
N SER A 175 24.93 -0.60 29.85
CA SER A 175 25.28 -1.84 30.54
C SER A 175 25.82 -2.95 29.61
N ASP A 176 25.68 -2.78 28.29
CA ASP A 176 26.19 -3.70 27.27
C ASP A 176 27.56 -3.24 26.71
N PRO A 177 28.41 -4.17 26.23
CA PRO A 177 29.69 -3.83 25.63
C PRO A 177 29.50 -2.99 24.36
N VAL A 178 30.39 -2.01 24.16
CA VAL A 178 30.34 -1.13 22.98
C VAL A 178 30.55 -1.93 21.70
N LEU A 179 29.46 -2.21 20.97
CA LEU A 179 29.44 -2.94 19.69
C LEU A 179 30.03 -2.14 18.50
N GLY A 180 30.83 -1.11 18.78
CA GLY A 180 31.54 -0.30 17.80
C GLY A 180 32.46 -1.16 16.91
N THR A 181 32.75 -0.65 15.71
CA THR A 181 33.61 -1.35 14.75
C THR A 181 34.76 -0.45 14.36
N ASP A 182 35.99 -0.85 14.67
CA ASP A 182 37.17 -0.13 14.18
C ASP A 182 37.30 -0.30 12.66
N LEU A 183 37.21 0.82 11.95
CA LEU A 183 37.52 0.87 10.54
C LEU A 183 39.03 0.83 10.37
N THR A 184 39.57 -0.16 9.65
CA THR A 184 41.03 -0.37 9.47
C THR A 184 41.56 0.11 8.13
N CYS A 185 40.76 0.82 7.32
CA CYS A 185 41.14 1.26 5.98
C CYS A 185 42.38 2.17 5.96
N GLU A 186 43.22 2.03 4.93
CA GLU A 186 44.43 2.85 4.76
C GLU A 186 44.13 4.24 4.20
N ASP A 187 43.33 4.33 3.12
CA ASP A 187 42.86 5.60 2.57
C ASP A 187 41.50 5.95 3.19
N ARG A 188 41.42 7.12 3.82
CA ARG A 188 40.21 7.71 4.43
C ARG A 188 40.08 9.19 4.09
N ASP A 189 40.93 9.71 3.22
CA ASP A 189 41.00 11.13 2.95
C ASP A 189 39.86 11.56 2.00
N PRO A 190 39.31 12.77 2.18
CA PRO A 190 38.39 13.34 1.20
C PRO A 190 39.09 13.52 -0.15
N SER A 191 38.30 13.69 -1.21
CA SER A 191 38.81 14.04 -2.52
C SER A 191 39.60 15.37 -2.44
N PRO A 192 40.69 15.54 -3.23
CA PRO A 192 41.51 16.76 -3.20
C PRO A 192 40.74 18.06 -3.45
N THR A 193 39.60 17.96 -4.14
CA THR A 193 38.60 19.02 -4.32
C THR A 193 37.21 18.42 -4.10
N VAL A 194 36.23 19.23 -3.69
CA VAL A 194 34.84 18.78 -3.50
C VAL A 194 34.29 18.30 -4.85
N PRO A 195 33.90 17.01 -5.01
CA PRO A 195 33.46 16.49 -6.30
C PRO A 195 32.26 17.26 -6.84
N THR A 196 32.19 17.48 -8.15
CA THR A 196 31.00 18.04 -8.82
C THR A 196 30.02 16.97 -9.28
N SER A 197 30.51 15.73 -9.44
CA SER A 197 29.76 14.53 -9.81
C SER A 197 29.58 13.61 -8.60
N VAL A 198 28.39 13.03 -8.46
CA VAL A 198 28.08 12.00 -7.47
C VAL A 198 28.81 10.68 -7.77
N HIS A 199 29.15 10.44 -9.04
CA HIS A 199 29.88 9.26 -9.50
C HIS A 199 31.37 9.27 -9.10
N ALA A 200 31.88 10.41 -8.61
CA ALA A 200 33.23 10.59 -8.09
C ALA A 200 33.28 10.79 -6.56
N LEU A 201 32.19 10.48 -5.85
CA LEU A 201 32.05 10.74 -4.42
C LEU A 201 32.80 9.70 -3.57
N ARG A 202 33.83 10.11 -2.82
CA ARG A 202 34.46 9.27 -1.78
C ARG A 202 33.63 9.32 -0.49
N PRO A 203 33.66 8.30 0.38
CA PRO A 203 32.94 8.33 1.66
C PRO A 203 33.27 9.56 2.53
N ALA A 204 34.52 10.02 2.51
CA ALA A 204 34.98 11.18 3.29
C ALA A 204 34.55 12.55 2.70
N ASP A 205 33.99 12.60 1.48
CA ASP A 205 33.46 13.83 0.88
C ASP A 205 32.08 14.22 1.43
N ILE A 206 31.32 13.24 1.92
CA ILE A 206 30.03 13.46 2.58
C ILE A 206 30.23 14.29 3.86
N LYS A 207 29.44 15.35 4.02
CA LYS A 207 29.48 16.22 5.21
C LYS A 207 28.22 16.18 6.05
N VAL A 208 27.11 15.69 5.50
CA VAL A 208 25.83 15.50 6.18
C VAL A 208 25.32 14.10 5.88
N VAL A 209 24.91 13.37 6.92
CA VAL A 209 24.12 12.14 6.78
C VAL A 209 22.73 12.42 7.36
N ALA A 210 21.70 12.15 6.58
CA ALA A 210 20.30 12.21 6.97
C ALA A 210 19.65 10.83 6.76
N ALA A 211 18.60 10.54 7.51
CA ALA A 211 17.82 9.31 7.33
C ALA A 211 16.32 9.61 7.44
N MET A 212 15.53 8.98 6.58
CA MET A 212 14.05 8.99 6.59
C MET A 212 13.53 7.56 6.70
N GLY A 213 12.38 7.38 7.33
CA GLY A 213 11.72 6.08 7.48
C GLY A 213 10.86 6.02 8.74
N ASP A 214 10.60 4.81 9.23
CA ASP A 214 9.70 4.56 10.36
C ASP A 214 10.45 4.36 11.69
N SER A 215 9.82 3.63 12.60
CA SER A 215 10.34 3.21 13.90
C SER A 215 11.66 2.43 13.82
N LEU A 216 11.95 1.71 12.73
CA LEU A 216 13.25 1.09 12.52
C LEU A 216 14.34 2.15 12.31
N THR A 217 14.06 3.19 11.53
CA THR A 217 15.00 4.32 11.35
C THR A 217 15.15 5.16 12.61
N ALA A 218 14.05 5.39 13.34
CA ALA A 218 14.07 6.08 14.63
C ALA A 218 14.82 5.30 15.73
N GLY A 219 14.97 3.99 15.57
CA GLY A 219 15.66 3.12 16.51
C GLY A 219 14.83 2.80 17.75
N ASN A 220 13.54 2.53 17.56
CA ASN A 220 12.62 2.20 18.66
C ASN A 220 13.11 0.97 19.43
N GLY A 221 13.34 1.13 20.74
CA GLY A 221 13.76 0.03 21.61
C GLY A 221 15.19 -0.50 21.39
N VAL A 222 15.99 0.08 20.48
CA VAL A 222 17.32 -0.46 20.10
C VAL A 222 18.27 -0.62 21.29
N GLY A 223 18.24 0.33 22.24
CA GLY A 223 18.99 0.30 23.49
C GLY A 223 18.16 -0.06 24.73
N ALA A 224 16.99 -0.69 24.56
CA ALA A 224 16.14 -1.09 25.66
C ALA A 224 16.50 -2.48 26.20
N ALA A 225 16.71 -2.59 27.51
CA ALA A 225 16.95 -3.87 28.16
C ALA A 225 15.76 -4.82 27.97
N GLN A 226 16.02 -6.12 27.74
CA GLN A 226 15.02 -7.15 27.43
C GLN A 226 13.87 -7.28 28.46
N SER A 227 14.10 -6.86 29.70
CA SER A 227 13.11 -6.82 30.78
C SER A 227 12.20 -5.57 30.77
N ASN A 228 12.53 -4.54 29.98
CA ASN A 228 11.84 -3.26 29.93
C ASN A 228 11.06 -3.08 28.61
N LEU A 229 9.88 -3.68 28.54
CA LEU A 229 8.99 -3.55 27.37
C LEU A 229 8.57 -2.11 27.05
N LEU A 230 8.50 -1.22 28.05
CA LEU A 230 8.20 0.20 27.83
C LEU A 230 9.35 0.96 27.14
N GLY A 231 10.57 0.42 27.18
CA GLY A 231 11.72 0.99 26.46
C GLY A 231 11.57 0.96 24.93
N VAL A 232 10.66 0.14 24.40
CA VAL A 232 10.33 0.09 22.96
C VAL A 232 9.74 1.43 22.47
N LEU A 233 9.05 2.17 23.34
CA LEU A 233 8.51 3.50 23.04
C LEU A 233 9.59 4.60 23.01
N THR A 234 10.86 4.26 23.26
CA THR A 234 11.98 5.22 23.24
C THR A 234 12.71 5.11 21.90
N GLU A 235 12.82 6.24 21.20
CA GLU A 235 13.59 6.36 19.95
C GLU A 235 15.09 6.52 20.25
N TYR A 236 15.92 5.53 19.93
CA TYR A 236 17.37 5.59 20.12
C TYR A 236 18.08 6.06 18.84
N ARG A 237 17.76 7.28 18.36
CA ARG A 237 18.27 7.83 17.09
C ARG A 237 19.80 7.85 16.96
N GLY A 238 20.53 7.93 18.09
CA GLY A 238 22.00 7.83 18.11
C GLY A 238 22.56 6.40 18.03
N LEU A 239 21.74 5.37 18.25
CA LEU A 239 22.10 3.95 18.12
C LEU A 239 21.60 3.33 16.81
N SER A 240 20.56 3.89 16.17
CA SER A 240 20.15 3.48 14.83
C SER A 240 21.11 4.01 13.77
N TRP A 241 21.27 5.34 13.67
CA TRP A 241 22.10 5.99 12.63
C TRP A 241 22.76 7.28 13.16
N CYS A 242 23.99 7.18 13.65
CA CYS A 242 24.68 8.30 14.29
C CYS A 242 25.16 9.36 13.26
N SER A 243 24.58 10.56 13.29
CA SER A 243 25.00 11.71 12.47
C SER A 243 25.46 12.88 13.35
N ASN A 244 26.64 13.44 13.05
CA ASN A 244 27.25 14.54 13.81
C ASN A 244 27.23 15.83 12.98
N LYS A 245 26.45 16.82 13.45
CA LYS A 245 26.13 18.16 12.89
C LYS A 245 24.94 18.20 11.91
N PHE A 246 24.07 19.18 12.16
CA PHE A 246 23.13 19.76 11.22
C PHE A 246 23.35 21.27 11.17
N SER A 247 23.00 21.92 10.05
CA SER A 247 23.00 23.38 9.90
C SER A 247 21.90 23.77 8.92
N LEU A 248 21.04 24.72 9.29
CA LEU A 248 19.83 25.01 8.52
C LEU A 248 20.10 25.76 7.20
N PHE A 249 19.53 25.25 6.11
CA PHE A 249 19.65 25.75 4.74
C PHE A 249 18.49 25.21 3.88
N LEU A 250 17.97 26.02 2.94
CA LEU A 250 16.68 25.78 2.24
C LEU A 250 16.75 25.04 0.87
N GLN A 251 17.85 24.36 0.51
CA GLN A 251 17.98 23.71 -0.81
C GLN A 251 18.81 22.43 -0.77
N VAL A 252 18.47 21.45 -1.62
CA VAL A 252 19.22 20.17 -1.75
C VAL A 252 19.92 20.06 -3.11
N PRO A 253 20.99 20.83 -3.41
CA PRO A 253 21.58 20.84 -4.75
C PRO A 253 22.56 19.71 -5.04
N ARG A 254 22.94 18.90 -4.04
CA ARG A 254 23.84 17.73 -4.18
C ARG A 254 23.45 16.63 -3.19
N ALA A 255 23.00 15.48 -3.67
CA ALA A 255 22.64 14.35 -2.81
C ALA A 255 22.92 12.99 -3.46
N MET A 256 23.33 12.02 -2.64
CA MET A 256 23.26 10.60 -2.95
C MET A 256 22.19 9.98 -2.06
N VAL A 257 21.15 9.40 -2.67
CA VAL A 257 20.07 8.72 -1.94
C VAL A 257 20.30 7.22 -1.99
N ASN A 258 20.35 6.57 -0.84
CA ASN A 258 20.33 5.12 -0.72
C ASN A 258 18.92 4.67 -0.33
N LEU A 259 18.20 4.07 -1.27
CA LEU A 259 16.89 3.48 -1.01
C LEU A 259 17.09 2.06 -0.51
N VAL A 260 16.81 1.81 0.78
CA VAL A 260 16.94 0.50 1.41
C VAL A 260 15.63 -0.27 1.21
N GLU A 261 15.73 -1.48 0.65
CA GLU A 261 14.57 -2.34 0.39
C GLU A 261 13.86 -2.77 1.69
N LEU A 262 12.56 -3.05 1.56
CA LEU A 262 11.74 -3.62 2.63
C LEU A 262 12.32 -4.97 3.09
N LEU A 263 12.57 -5.10 4.39
CA LEU A 263 12.92 -6.36 5.03
C LEU A 263 11.85 -7.42 4.76
N HIS A 264 12.26 -8.64 4.42
CA HIS A 264 11.33 -9.77 4.33
C HIS A 264 10.87 -10.19 5.73
N LEU A 265 9.61 -9.90 6.09
CA LEU A 265 9.10 -10.02 7.47
C LEU A 265 8.60 -11.42 7.85
N VAL A 266 8.39 -12.31 6.88
CA VAL A 266 7.86 -13.65 7.13
C VAL A 266 8.71 -14.49 8.10
N PRO A 267 10.06 -14.48 8.04
CA PRO A 267 10.90 -15.16 9.02
C PRO A 267 10.69 -14.68 10.47
N LEU A 268 10.35 -13.40 10.69
CA LEU A 268 10.16 -12.81 12.03
C LEU A 268 9.03 -13.48 12.81
N ARG A 269 8.05 -14.07 12.11
CA ARG A 269 6.91 -14.80 12.72
C ARG A 269 7.37 -15.92 13.64
N ARG A 270 8.55 -16.52 13.41
CA ARG A 270 9.12 -17.59 14.25
C ARG A 270 9.36 -17.18 15.71
N LEU A 271 9.69 -15.90 15.98
CA LEU A 271 9.86 -15.36 17.34
C LEU A 271 8.57 -15.42 18.17
N HIS A 272 7.42 -15.43 17.50
CA HIS A 272 6.10 -15.39 18.12
C HIS A 272 5.37 -16.73 18.12
N GLN A 273 5.92 -17.75 17.44
CA GLN A 273 5.38 -19.10 17.36
C GLN A 273 5.80 -20.00 18.55
N ASP A 274 6.95 -19.75 19.17
CA ASP A 274 7.44 -20.49 20.35
C ASP A 274 7.32 -19.62 21.64
N PRO A 275 6.42 -19.98 22.58
CA PRO A 275 6.28 -19.27 23.86
C PRO A 275 7.55 -19.26 24.72
N SER A 276 8.48 -20.21 24.54
CA SER A 276 9.69 -20.35 25.34
C SER A 276 10.72 -19.24 25.11
N ILE A 277 10.60 -18.48 24.02
CA ILE A 277 11.42 -17.29 23.70
C ILE A 277 11.00 -16.10 24.59
N GLY A 278 9.80 -16.13 25.16
CA GLY A 278 9.28 -15.11 26.08
C GLY A 278 8.94 -13.78 25.40
N CYS A 279 8.69 -13.79 24.09
CA CYS A 279 8.29 -12.62 23.33
C CYS A 279 6.85 -12.18 23.70
N PRO A 280 6.54 -10.87 23.75
CA PRO A 280 5.21 -10.38 24.06
C PRO A 280 4.28 -10.48 22.85
N THR A 281 4.03 -11.70 22.38
CA THR A 281 3.18 -12.02 21.21
C THR A 281 1.78 -11.44 21.31
N TRP A 282 1.24 -11.23 22.52
CA TRP A 282 -0.04 -10.54 22.72
C TRP A 282 -0.01 -9.07 22.24
N LEU A 283 1.11 -8.36 22.42
CA LEU A 283 1.28 -6.97 22.03
C LEU A 283 1.49 -6.87 20.51
N VAL A 284 2.39 -7.68 19.96
CA VAL A 284 2.66 -7.66 18.51
C VAL A 284 1.47 -8.19 17.70
N ASN A 285 0.61 -9.05 18.26
CA ASN A 285 -0.68 -9.41 17.65
C ASN A 285 -1.71 -8.27 17.58
N ILE A 286 -1.53 -7.21 18.39
CA ILE A 286 -2.36 -5.99 18.36
C ILE A 286 -1.77 -5.00 17.35
N LEU A 287 -0.44 -4.83 17.34
CA LEU A 287 0.26 -3.84 16.51
C LEU A 287 0.48 -4.32 15.05
N CYS A 288 0.86 -5.58 14.87
CA CYS A 288 1.17 -6.21 13.58
C CYS A 288 0.28 -7.45 13.30
N PRO A 289 -1.06 -7.31 13.36
CA PRO A 289 -1.98 -8.43 13.20
C PRO A 289 -1.83 -9.13 11.84
N CYS A 290 -1.50 -8.42 10.76
CA CYS A 290 -1.39 -9.04 9.43
C CYS A 290 -0.09 -9.82 9.21
N VAL A 291 0.93 -9.63 10.05
CA VAL A 291 2.15 -10.44 10.03
C VAL A 291 1.95 -11.71 10.88
N LEU A 292 1.36 -11.59 12.08
CA LEU A 292 1.31 -12.69 13.04
C LEU A 292 0.04 -13.56 13.01
N LYS A 293 -1.13 -13.03 12.64
CA LYS A 293 -2.39 -13.80 12.68
C LYS A 293 -2.60 -14.81 11.54
N PRO A 294 -2.12 -14.59 10.29
CA PRO A 294 -2.24 -15.60 9.24
C PRO A 294 -1.58 -16.90 9.67
N LYS A 295 -2.22 -18.03 9.36
CA LYS A 295 -1.65 -19.37 9.61
C LYS A 295 -0.83 -19.81 8.41
N ASP A 296 0.18 -20.63 8.67
CA ASP A 296 1.02 -21.17 7.60
C ASP A 296 0.15 -21.99 6.62
N GLY A 297 0.33 -21.74 5.32
CA GLY A 297 -0.44 -22.39 4.26
C GLY A 297 -1.83 -21.79 3.97
N THR A 298 -2.27 -20.69 4.61
CA THR A 298 -3.55 -20.03 4.26
C THR A 298 -3.39 -18.93 3.21
N SER A 299 -4.50 -18.55 2.57
CA SER A 299 -4.52 -17.50 1.53
C SER A 299 -4.06 -16.14 2.06
N GLU A 300 -4.30 -15.85 3.34
CA GLU A 300 -3.87 -14.61 4.00
C GLU A 300 -2.35 -14.59 4.20
N PHE A 301 -1.74 -15.75 4.45
CA PHE A 301 -0.29 -15.88 4.54
C PHE A 301 0.38 -15.81 3.17
N GLN A 302 -0.27 -16.31 2.12
CA GLN A 302 0.20 -16.12 0.75
C GLN A 302 0.16 -14.63 0.35
N LYS A 303 -0.95 -13.93 0.62
CA LYS A 303 -1.07 -12.48 0.41
C LYS A 303 0.04 -11.66 1.11
N LEU A 304 0.43 -12.03 2.33
CA LEU A 304 1.55 -11.37 3.03
C LEU A 304 2.89 -11.55 2.29
N GLN A 305 3.17 -12.75 1.80
CA GLN A 305 4.37 -13.03 1.00
C GLN A 305 4.35 -12.28 -0.33
N ASP A 306 3.21 -12.30 -1.02
CA ASP A 306 3.05 -11.65 -2.32
C ASP A 306 3.19 -10.13 -2.21
N PHE A 307 2.67 -9.52 -1.13
CA PHE A 307 2.85 -8.09 -0.85
C PHE A 307 4.32 -7.71 -0.69
N ASN A 308 5.06 -8.45 0.13
CA ASN A 308 6.47 -8.14 0.40
C ASN A 308 7.32 -8.25 -0.89
N LYS A 309 7.10 -9.31 -1.68
CA LYS A 309 7.74 -9.49 -2.99
C LYS A 309 7.35 -8.42 -4.00
N ALA A 310 6.07 -8.10 -4.12
CA ALA A 310 5.58 -7.09 -5.04
C ALA A 310 6.08 -5.69 -4.66
N TYR A 311 6.21 -5.39 -3.36
CA TYR A 311 6.84 -4.15 -2.88
C TYR A 311 8.30 -4.05 -3.29
N GLN A 312 9.10 -5.08 -3.00
CA GLN A 312 10.51 -5.13 -3.41
C GLN A 312 10.64 -4.98 -4.94
N HIS A 313 9.79 -5.67 -5.71
CA HIS A 313 9.79 -5.60 -7.17
C HIS A 313 9.45 -4.20 -7.71
N SER A 314 8.37 -3.58 -7.22
CA SER A 314 7.97 -2.22 -7.65
C SER A 314 9.00 -1.16 -7.27
N MET A 315 9.69 -1.30 -6.13
CA MET A 315 10.78 -0.40 -5.77
C MET A 315 12.01 -0.58 -6.67
N ASN A 316 12.33 -1.82 -7.03
CA ASN A 316 13.35 -2.10 -8.02
C ASN A 316 13.00 -1.48 -9.37
N GLN A 317 11.78 -1.69 -9.88
CA GLN A 317 11.32 -1.05 -11.13
C GLN A 317 11.39 0.48 -11.11
N LEU A 318 11.08 1.12 -9.98
CA LEU A 318 11.15 2.57 -9.85
C LEU A 318 12.59 3.09 -10.05
N VAL A 319 13.59 2.44 -9.42
CA VAL A 319 15.00 2.85 -9.53
C VAL A 319 15.60 2.44 -10.88
N GLU A 320 15.34 1.21 -11.34
CA GLU A 320 15.80 0.66 -12.63
C GLU A 320 15.23 1.40 -13.85
N SER A 321 14.22 2.27 -13.67
CA SER A 321 13.79 3.21 -14.71
C SER A 321 14.87 4.24 -15.11
N GLY A 322 15.91 4.42 -14.29
CA GLY A 322 16.96 5.42 -14.50
C GLY A 322 16.51 6.88 -14.38
N ARG A 323 15.23 7.14 -14.05
CA ARG A 323 14.62 8.49 -14.04
C ARG A 323 15.34 9.50 -13.13
N TYR A 324 16.06 9.03 -12.12
CA TYR A 324 16.75 9.86 -11.14
C TYR A 324 18.22 10.16 -11.50
N ASP A 325 18.77 9.48 -12.50
CA ASP A 325 20.18 9.58 -12.93
C ASP A 325 20.36 10.50 -14.16
N THR A 326 19.61 11.60 -14.18
CA THR A 326 19.61 12.58 -15.27
C THR A 326 20.60 13.73 -15.07
N HIS A 327 21.23 13.83 -13.88
CA HIS A 327 22.12 14.94 -13.51
C HIS A 327 23.26 14.47 -12.59
N GLU A 328 24.48 14.97 -12.85
CA GLU A 328 25.69 14.70 -12.07
C GLU A 328 25.60 15.01 -10.55
N ASN A 329 24.60 15.77 -10.11
CA ASN A 329 24.45 16.17 -8.70
C ASN A 329 23.39 15.38 -7.90
N PHE A 330 22.74 14.39 -8.50
CA PHE A 330 21.73 13.57 -7.83
C PHE A 330 21.77 12.13 -8.36
N THR A 331 21.55 11.15 -7.48
CA THR A 331 21.36 9.74 -7.85
C THR A 331 20.56 9.04 -6.76
N VAL A 332 19.81 8.01 -7.14
CA VAL A 332 19.13 7.08 -6.22
C VAL A 332 19.70 5.70 -6.45
N VAL A 333 20.27 5.09 -5.41
CA VAL A 333 20.86 3.76 -5.48
C VAL A 333 20.10 2.83 -4.55
N LEU A 334 19.54 1.76 -5.11
CA LEU A 334 18.86 0.71 -4.37
C LEU A 334 19.87 -0.13 -3.57
N GLN A 335 19.56 -0.44 -2.32
CA GLN A 335 20.40 -1.22 -1.40
C GLN A 335 19.60 -2.46 -0.92
N PRO A 336 19.66 -3.59 -1.65
CA PRO A 336 18.80 -4.76 -1.41
C PRO A 336 19.23 -5.67 -0.24
N PHE A 337 20.21 -5.27 0.57
CA PHE A 337 20.80 -6.14 1.61
C PHE A 337 19.81 -6.67 2.69
N LEU A 338 18.58 -6.15 2.77
CA LEU A 338 17.53 -6.63 3.67
C LEU A 338 16.53 -7.61 2.99
N ARG A 339 16.66 -7.85 1.69
CA ARG A 339 15.74 -8.70 0.91
C ARG A 339 15.71 -10.14 1.47
N ASN A 340 16.87 -10.73 1.74
CA ASN A 340 17.01 -12.10 2.23
C ASN A 340 17.89 -12.15 3.51
N VAL A 341 17.33 -11.76 4.66
CA VAL A 341 18.02 -11.85 5.96
C VAL A 341 17.78 -13.22 6.61
N PHE A 342 18.86 -13.94 6.92
CA PHE A 342 18.80 -15.15 7.75
C PHE A 342 18.79 -14.76 9.22
N LEU A 343 17.74 -15.19 9.93
CA LEU A 343 17.61 -14.92 11.36
C LEU A 343 18.57 -15.80 12.17
N PRO A 344 19.39 -15.20 13.06
CA PRO A 344 20.25 -15.96 13.95
C PRO A 344 19.44 -16.89 14.86
N VAL A 345 19.94 -18.10 15.03
CA VAL A 345 19.40 -19.11 15.93
C VAL A 345 20.44 -19.54 16.95
N LEU A 346 19.98 -19.93 18.14
CA LEU A 346 20.78 -20.57 19.17
C LEU A 346 21.10 -22.02 18.77
N GLU A 347 22.02 -22.67 19.49
CA GLU A 347 22.40 -24.08 19.27
C GLU A 347 21.21 -25.05 19.37
N ASP A 348 20.14 -24.68 20.09
CA ASP A 348 18.89 -25.45 20.20
C ASP A 348 17.90 -25.21 19.04
N GLY A 349 18.27 -24.39 18.05
CA GLY A 349 17.47 -24.07 16.87
C GLY A 349 16.42 -22.97 17.06
N ARG A 350 16.25 -22.40 18.26
CA ARG A 350 15.33 -21.28 18.50
C ARG A 350 15.97 -19.94 18.06
N PRO A 351 15.19 -18.97 17.56
CA PRO A 351 15.68 -17.62 17.26
C PRO A 351 16.43 -16.96 18.43
N ASP A 352 17.61 -16.39 18.16
CA ASP A 352 18.38 -15.64 19.16
C ASP A 352 17.75 -14.26 19.40
N ARG A 353 17.02 -14.17 20.51
CA ARG A 353 16.36 -12.93 20.97
C ARG A 353 17.31 -11.76 21.20
N SER A 354 18.63 -11.97 21.38
CA SER A 354 19.59 -10.87 21.59
C SER A 354 19.75 -9.94 20.36
N TYR A 355 19.23 -10.33 19.20
CA TYR A 355 19.17 -9.49 18.01
C TYR A 355 17.95 -8.56 17.95
N PHE A 356 16.99 -8.68 18.88
CA PHE A 356 15.72 -7.96 18.86
C PHE A 356 15.55 -7.03 20.06
N SER A 357 14.66 -6.05 19.92
CA SER A 357 14.18 -5.24 21.04
C SER A 357 13.29 -6.08 21.99
N PRO A 358 12.94 -5.56 23.19
CA PRO A 358 12.07 -6.26 24.14
C PRO A 358 10.71 -6.72 23.59
N ASP A 359 10.22 -6.17 22.48
CA ASP A 359 8.98 -6.62 21.82
C ASP A 359 9.12 -7.82 20.87
N CYS A 360 10.35 -8.22 20.53
CA CYS A 360 10.67 -9.18 19.47
C CYS A 360 10.21 -8.79 18.04
N PHE A 361 9.89 -7.52 17.80
CA PHE A 361 9.54 -7.01 16.48
C PHE A 361 10.58 -5.99 15.98
N HIS A 362 10.87 -4.96 16.77
CA HIS A 362 11.95 -4.03 16.46
C HIS A 362 13.32 -4.73 16.64
N LEU A 363 14.32 -4.24 15.93
CA LEU A 363 15.67 -4.79 15.96
C LEU A 363 16.48 -4.20 17.13
N GLY A 364 17.28 -5.02 17.79
CA GLY A 364 18.16 -4.61 18.89
C GLY A 364 19.49 -4.03 18.38
N GLN A 365 20.29 -3.43 19.28
CA GLN A 365 21.59 -2.84 18.94
C GLN A 365 22.52 -3.80 18.16
N LYS A 366 22.48 -5.11 18.46
CA LYS A 366 23.25 -6.16 17.78
C LYS A 366 22.87 -6.27 16.29
N ALA A 367 21.58 -6.29 15.97
CA ALA A 367 21.09 -6.33 14.59
C ALA A 367 21.33 -4.99 13.86
N HIS A 368 21.06 -3.85 14.49
CA HIS A 368 21.37 -2.53 13.93
C HIS A 368 22.85 -2.38 13.57
N THR A 369 23.75 -2.87 14.42
CA THR A 369 25.20 -2.88 14.16
C THR A 369 25.50 -3.65 12.87
N LEU A 370 24.94 -4.86 12.70
CA LEU A 370 25.16 -5.66 11.49
C LEU A 370 24.52 -5.04 10.25
N MET A 371 23.33 -4.46 10.36
CA MET A 371 22.68 -3.72 9.26
C MET A 371 23.52 -2.54 8.79
N ALA A 372 24.12 -1.77 9.70
CA ALA A 372 25.00 -0.66 9.35
C ALA A 372 26.24 -1.13 8.58
N ARG A 373 26.83 -2.27 8.98
CA ARG A 373 27.96 -2.90 8.26
C ARG A 373 27.52 -3.46 6.90
N ALA A 374 26.34 -4.05 6.81
CA ALA A 374 25.78 -4.58 5.58
C ALA A 374 25.52 -3.46 4.56
N LEU A 375 24.82 -2.39 4.97
CA LEU A 375 24.57 -1.20 4.16
C LEU A 375 25.88 -0.56 3.68
N TRP A 376 26.86 -0.40 4.58
CA TRP A 376 28.18 0.12 4.20
C TRP A 376 28.85 -0.72 3.10
N ASN A 377 28.86 -2.04 3.25
CA ASN A 377 29.41 -2.94 2.24
C ASN A 377 28.64 -2.83 0.91
N ASN A 378 27.31 -2.74 0.98
CA ASN A 378 26.42 -2.67 -0.20
C ASN A 378 26.56 -1.34 -0.97
N MET A 379 26.86 -0.23 -0.28
CA MET A 379 27.23 1.05 -0.91
C MET A 379 28.55 1.00 -1.68
N LEU A 380 29.46 0.06 -1.36
CA LEU A 380 30.73 -0.16 -2.05
C LEU A 380 30.65 -1.23 -3.15
N GLU A 381 29.53 -1.95 -3.25
CA GLU A 381 29.30 -3.00 -4.25
C GLU A 381 28.69 -2.42 -5.54
N PRO A 382 29.22 -2.81 -6.73
CA PRO A 382 28.77 -2.26 -8.00
C PRO A 382 27.30 -2.64 -8.29
N LEU A 383 26.59 -1.76 -9.01
CA LEU A 383 25.23 -2.06 -9.46
C LEU A 383 25.22 -3.27 -10.40
N GLY A 384 24.13 -4.04 -10.37
CA GLY A 384 24.05 -5.38 -10.97
C GLY A 384 24.73 -6.50 -10.18
N ASN A 385 25.54 -6.20 -9.15
CA ASN A 385 26.18 -7.21 -8.30
C ASN A 385 26.24 -6.75 -6.83
N LYS A 386 25.10 -6.22 -6.34
CA LYS A 386 24.90 -5.90 -4.92
C LYS A 386 24.43 -7.12 -4.15
N THR A 387 24.98 -7.32 -2.96
CA THR A 387 24.53 -8.36 -2.03
C THR A 387 23.08 -8.12 -1.60
N ASP A 388 22.19 -9.08 -1.82
CA ASP A 388 20.77 -9.03 -1.38
C ASP A 388 20.43 -10.02 -0.26
N SER A 389 21.43 -10.78 0.22
CA SER A 389 21.30 -11.78 1.27
C SER A 389 22.33 -11.58 2.38
N GLN A 390 21.92 -11.70 3.64
CA GLN A 390 22.78 -11.45 4.80
C GLN A 390 22.55 -12.52 5.88
N ASP A 391 23.64 -13.11 6.38
CA ASP A 391 23.62 -13.97 7.57
C ASP A 391 24.15 -13.20 8.77
N PHE A 392 23.27 -12.89 9.72
CA PHE A 392 23.64 -12.19 10.96
C PHE A 392 24.30 -13.13 11.99
N THR A 393 24.32 -14.44 11.74
CA THR A 393 24.95 -15.47 12.59
C THR A 393 26.45 -15.52 12.35
N ALA A 394 26.88 -15.57 11.08
CA ALA A 394 28.30 -15.46 10.70
C ALA A 394 28.93 -14.10 11.08
N GLY A 395 28.09 -13.07 11.27
CA GLY A 395 28.51 -11.70 11.48
C GLY A 395 29.01 -11.06 10.19
N ILE A 396 29.17 -9.73 10.22
CA ILE A 396 29.52 -8.94 9.04
C ILE A 396 30.79 -8.14 9.33
N SER A 397 31.80 -8.29 8.48
CA SER A 397 33.03 -7.48 8.47
C SER A 397 32.86 -6.25 7.58
N VAL A 398 33.36 -5.10 8.03
CA VAL A 398 33.32 -3.85 7.24
C VAL A 398 34.39 -3.87 6.15
N LYS A 399 33.98 -3.71 4.89
CA LYS A 399 34.87 -3.59 3.72
C LYS A 399 35.46 -2.18 3.63
N CYS A 400 36.63 -2.07 3.02
CA CYS A 400 37.27 -0.79 2.68
C CYS A 400 37.11 -0.49 1.19
N PRO A 401 36.99 0.79 0.78
CA PRO A 401 37.08 1.17 -0.62
C PRO A 401 38.42 0.76 -1.22
N GLU A 402 38.42 0.29 -2.47
CA GLU A 402 39.64 -0.05 -3.19
C GLU A 402 40.39 1.22 -3.64
N LYS A 403 41.73 1.21 -3.61
CA LYS A 403 42.54 2.36 -4.09
C LYS A 403 42.30 2.69 -5.57
N SER A 404 41.94 1.68 -6.37
CA SER A 404 41.55 1.78 -7.79
C SER A 404 40.13 2.35 -8.00
N ALA A 405 39.25 2.22 -7.01
CA ALA A 405 37.86 2.65 -7.09
C ALA A 405 37.35 3.16 -5.71
N PRO A 406 37.89 4.30 -5.21
CA PRO A 406 37.62 4.79 -3.85
C PRO A 406 36.24 5.45 -3.68
N TYR A 407 35.32 5.21 -4.61
CA TYR A 407 34.04 5.91 -4.73
C TYR A 407 32.88 5.03 -4.24
N LEU A 408 31.84 5.69 -3.71
CA LEU A 408 30.54 5.05 -3.50
C LEU A 408 29.93 4.65 -4.85
N LYS A 409 29.28 3.49 -4.92
CA LYS A 409 28.86 2.89 -6.19
C LYS A 409 27.53 3.44 -6.68
N THR A 410 27.55 3.92 -7.92
CA THR A 410 26.41 4.41 -8.71
C THR A 410 26.39 3.68 -10.07
N TYR A 411 25.34 3.87 -10.89
CA TYR A 411 25.27 3.20 -12.20
C TYR A 411 26.51 3.47 -13.07
N HIS A 412 26.88 4.75 -13.22
CA HIS A 412 27.99 5.19 -14.05
C HIS A 412 29.35 4.58 -13.63
N ASN A 413 29.73 4.68 -12.36
CA ASN A 413 31.02 4.14 -11.88
C ASN A 413 31.01 2.62 -11.58
N SER A 414 29.88 1.96 -11.85
CA SER A 414 29.74 0.50 -11.92
C SER A 414 29.77 -0.02 -13.37
N ASN A 415 29.81 0.86 -14.37
CA ASN A 415 29.57 0.53 -15.79
C ASN A 415 28.22 -0.20 -16.00
N TYR A 416 27.22 0.14 -15.18
CA TYR A 416 25.87 -0.41 -15.25
C TYR A 416 25.03 0.39 -16.23
N THR A 417 24.34 -0.30 -17.14
CA THR A 417 23.35 0.30 -18.03
C THR A 417 22.00 -0.23 -17.61
N TYR A 418 21.09 0.66 -17.24
CA TYR A 418 19.70 0.31 -16.99
C TYR A 418 19.14 -0.41 -18.22
N GLU A 419 18.47 -1.54 -18.02
CA GLU A 419 17.72 -2.16 -19.11
C GLU A 419 16.72 -1.13 -19.61
N THR A 420 16.86 -0.73 -20.88
CA THR A 420 15.93 0.24 -21.47
C THR A 420 14.55 -0.38 -21.46
N MET A 421 13.69 0.07 -20.54
CA MET A 421 12.25 -0.17 -20.67
C MET A 421 11.85 0.20 -22.10
N PRO A 422 11.02 -0.61 -22.78
CA PRO A 422 10.62 -0.32 -24.15
C PRO A 422 10.16 1.13 -24.27
N PRO A 423 10.56 1.87 -25.32
CA PRO A 423 10.13 3.25 -25.50
C PRO A 423 8.61 3.28 -25.41
N THR A 424 8.06 4.22 -24.63
CA THR A 424 6.63 4.31 -24.35
C THR A 424 5.86 4.15 -25.66
N PRO A 425 5.09 3.06 -25.83
CA PRO A 425 4.51 2.76 -27.14
C PRO A 425 3.64 3.94 -27.59
N PRO A 426 3.58 4.22 -28.91
CA PRO A 426 2.76 5.31 -29.42
C PRO A 426 1.34 5.18 -28.87
N PRO A 427 0.67 6.30 -28.54
CA PRO A 427 -0.62 6.28 -27.87
C PRO A 427 -1.59 5.34 -28.61
N PRO A 428 -2.28 4.42 -27.90
CA PRO A 428 -3.08 3.38 -28.55
C PRO A 428 -4.08 3.98 -29.54
N THR A 429 -4.03 3.52 -30.78
CA THR A 429 -4.95 3.97 -31.85
C THR A 429 -6.32 3.32 -31.74
N ASN A 430 -6.46 2.30 -30.88
CA ASN A 430 -7.64 1.49 -30.62
C ASN A 430 -7.48 0.76 -29.27
N TRP A 431 -8.54 0.08 -28.82
CA TRP A 431 -8.56 -0.67 -27.55
C TRP A 431 -8.78 -2.18 -27.77
N GLY A 432 -8.25 -2.68 -28.89
CA GLY A 432 -8.24 -4.10 -29.22
C GLY A 432 -7.17 -4.90 -28.50
N SER A 433 -7.28 -6.22 -28.59
CA SER A 433 -6.36 -7.19 -28.00
C SER A 433 -5.76 -8.10 -29.07
N ASP A 434 -4.64 -8.73 -28.76
CA ASP A 434 -4.00 -9.73 -29.61
C ASP A 434 -4.45 -11.13 -29.18
N PHE A 435 -4.64 -12.03 -30.15
CA PHE A 435 -5.19 -13.37 -29.89
C PHE A 435 -4.11 -14.45 -30.07
N SER A 436 -3.80 -15.17 -29.00
CA SER A 436 -2.70 -16.14 -28.94
C SER A 436 -3.15 -17.61 -28.77
N CYS A 437 -4.47 -17.85 -28.68
CA CYS A 437 -4.99 -19.19 -28.35
C CYS A 437 -4.86 -20.16 -29.52
N VAL A 438 -4.33 -21.35 -29.24
CA VAL A 438 -4.08 -22.40 -30.25
C VAL A 438 -5.25 -23.39 -30.34
N ASP A 439 -5.76 -23.86 -29.20
CA ASP A 439 -6.82 -24.86 -29.14
C ASP A 439 -8.21 -24.17 -29.18
N THR A 440 -8.59 -23.68 -30.37
CA THR A 440 -9.85 -22.92 -30.58
C THR A 440 -11.05 -23.74 -31.02
N ALA A 441 -10.87 -25.03 -31.33
CA ALA A 441 -11.91 -25.86 -31.92
C ALA A 441 -13.11 -26.12 -30.97
N PRO A 442 -14.35 -26.14 -31.49
CA PRO A 442 -15.53 -26.58 -30.75
C PRO A 442 -15.40 -28.06 -30.32
N SER A 443 -16.35 -28.52 -29.52
CA SER A 443 -16.48 -29.94 -29.15
C SER A 443 -16.84 -30.79 -30.38
N GLU A 444 -16.37 -32.05 -30.42
CA GLU A 444 -16.60 -32.98 -31.54
C GLU A 444 -18.10 -33.25 -31.80
N SER A 445 -18.92 -33.10 -30.76
CA SER A 445 -20.38 -33.10 -30.82
C SER A 445 -20.92 -32.01 -29.92
N VAL A 446 -22.06 -31.41 -30.27
CA VAL A 446 -22.71 -30.37 -29.45
C VAL A 446 -22.95 -30.91 -28.03
N PRO A 447 -22.36 -30.30 -26.99
CA PRO A 447 -22.45 -30.85 -25.64
C PRO A 447 -23.89 -30.80 -25.12
N THR A 448 -24.25 -31.78 -24.29
CA THR A 448 -25.55 -31.85 -23.61
C THR A 448 -25.52 -31.24 -22.20
N SER A 449 -24.32 -31.13 -21.62
CA SER A 449 -24.08 -30.54 -20.30
C SER A 449 -23.30 -29.24 -20.43
N VAL A 450 -23.74 -28.21 -19.71
CA VAL A 450 -23.11 -26.89 -19.65
C VAL A 450 -21.72 -26.94 -18.98
N HIS A 451 -21.48 -27.98 -18.19
CA HIS A 451 -20.20 -28.24 -17.53
C HIS A 451 -19.11 -28.75 -18.50
N MET A 452 -19.49 -29.08 -19.73
CA MET A 452 -18.62 -29.54 -20.82
C MET A 452 -18.59 -28.55 -21.99
N LEU A 453 -18.97 -27.29 -21.76
CA LEU A 453 -19.06 -26.26 -22.80
C LEU A 453 -17.68 -25.64 -23.10
N ARG A 454 -17.18 -25.82 -24.32
CA ARG A 454 -16.01 -25.08 -24.83
C ARG A 454 -16.45 -23.71 -25.36
N PRO A 455 -15.58 -22.69 -25.43
CA PRO A 455 -15.98 -21.40 -26.00
C PRO A 455 -16.45 -21.47 -27.46
N GLY A 456 -15.92 -22.42 -28.26
CA GLY A 456 -16.36 -22.67 -29.63
C GLY A 456 -17.77 -23.27 -29.75
N ASP A 457 -18.33 -23.81 -28.66
CA ASP A 457 -19.68 -24.38 -28.65
C ASP A 457 -20.77 -23.31 -28.49
N ILE A 458 -20.43 -22.09 -28.06
CA ILE A 458 -21.40 -21.00 -27.88
C ILE A 458 -21.88 -20.49 -29.24
N ASN A 459 -23.19 -20.61 -29.47
CA ASN A 459 -23.84 -20.15 -30.71
C ASN A 459 -24.41 -18.74 -30.58
N VAL A 460 -24.91 -18.37 -29.39
CA VAL A 460 -25.64 -17.12 -29.17
C VAL A 460 -25.12 -16.38 -27.95
N VAL A 461 -24.93 -15.07 -28.07
CA VAL A 461 -24.68 -14.14 -26.95
C VAL A 461 -25.89 -13.24 -26.72
N ALA A 462 -26.18 -12.95 -25.45
CA ALA A 462 -27.28 -12.08 -25.02
C ALA A 462 -26.92 -11.34 -23.73
N SER A 463 -27.58 -10.20 -23.46
CA SER A 463 -27.33 -9.47 -22.21
C SER A 463 -28.54 -8.68 -21.69
N VAL A 464 -28.65 -8.65 -20.36
CA VAL A 464 -29.63 -7.90 -19.57
C VAL A 464 -28.88 -7.01 -18.56
N GLY A 465 -29.38 -5.82 -18.27
CA GLY A 465 -28.71 -4.87 -17.38
C GLY A 465 -29.10 -3.41 -17.56
N ASP A 466 -28.17 -2.53 -17.19
CA ASP A 466 -28.35 -1.07 -17.20
C ASP A 466 -27.51 -0.35 -18.29
N SER A 467 -27.23 0.95 -18.08
CA SER A 467 -26.46 1.82 -18.98
C SER A 467 -25.05 1.31 -19.28
N ILE A 468 -24.38 0.65 -18.33
CA ILE A 468 -23.03 0.09 -18.53
C ILE A 468 -23.10 -1.11 -19.50
N THR A 469 -24.17 -1.91 -19.43
CA THR A 469 -24.41 -3.00 -20.40
C THR A 469 -24.90 -2.47 -21.76
N ALA A 470 -25.53 -1.30 -21.78
CA ALA A 470 -25.93 -0.61 -23.02
C ALA A 470 -24.80 0.17 -23.72
N GLY A 471 -23.62 0.35 -23.10
CA GLY A 471 -22.55 1.16 -23.69
C GLY A 471 -22.80 2.67 -23.66
N PHE A 472 -23.60 3.15 -22.70
CA PHE A 472 -23.95 4.56 -22.55
C PHE A 472 -22.71 5.45 -22.45
N GLY A 473 -22.54 6.35 -23.41
CA GLY A 473 -21.44 7.31 -23.44
C GLY A 473 -20.04 6.72 -23.68
N ALA A 474 -19.90 5.45 -24.09
CA ALA A 474 -18.59 4.80 -24.18
C ALA A 474 -17.61 5.48 -25.17
N LYS A 475 -18.12 6.07 -26.25
CA LYS A 475 -17.34 6.84 -27.24
C LYS A 475 -17.54 8.36 -27.16
N ALA A 476 -18.27 8.85 -26.16
CA ALA A 476 -18.66 10.26 -26.06
C ALA A 476 -17.44 11.17 -25.85
N LYS A 477 -17.27 12.16 -26.73
CA LYS A 477 -16.18 13.17 -26.67
C LYS A 477 -16.62 14.44 -25.96
N ASN A 478 -17.92 14.61 -25.77
CA ASN A 478 -18.55 15.77 -25.13
C ASN A 478 -19.94 15.40 -24.60
N LEU A 479 -20.55 16.31 -23.82
CA LEU A 479 -21.84 16.07 -23.15
C LEU A 479 -23.04 15.92 -24.10
N LEU A 480 -22.93 16.34 -25.37
CA LEU A 480 -24.02 16.15 -26.35
C LEU A 480 -24.05 14.71 -26.88
N GLU A 481 -22.91 14.03 -26.88
CA GLU A 481 -22.74 12.62 -27.28
C GLU A 481 -22.98 11.65 -26.12
N LEU A 482 -23.08 12.13 -24.87
CA LEU A 482 -23.22 11.28 -23.68
C LEU A 482 -24.49 10.39 -23.72
N SER A 483 -25.56 10.84 -24.36
CA SER A 483 -26.82 10.08 -24.46
C SER A 483 -26.77 8.89 -25.43
N ASP A 484 -25.68 8.72 -26.18
CA ASP A 484 -25.55 7.65 -27.15
C ASP A 484 -25.23 6.31 -26.45
N GLU A 485 -26.05 5.29 -26.71
CA GLU A 485 -25.83 3.92 -26.26
C GLU A 485 -24.96 3.18 -27.29
N GLU A 486 -23.63 3.26 -27.13
CA GLU A 486 -22.61 2.68 -28.02
C GLU A 486 -22.51 1.15 -27.85
N ARG A 487 -23.65 0.46 -28.06
CA ARG A 487 -23.86 -0.97 -27.82
C ARG A 487 -22.84 -1.84 -28.57
N GLY A 488 -22.41 -1.43 -29.75
CA GLY A 488 -21.39 -2.07 -30.58
C GLY A 488 -20.02 -2.27 -29.90
N VAL A 489 -19.72 -1.48 -28.86
CA VAL A 489 -18.53 -1.63 -28.01
C VAL A 489 -18.86 -1.94 -26.55
N SER A 490 -20.08 -2.41 -26.28
CA SER A 490 -20.43 -2.93 -24.96
C SER A 490 -19.54 -4.12 -24.59
N TRP A 491 -18.91 -4.09 -23.42
CA TRP A 491 -17.92 -5.08 -22.98
C TRP A 491 -18.44 -6.52 -23.05
N SER A 492 -19.71 -6.73 -22.70
CA SER A 492 -20.35 -8.04 -22.62
C SER A 492 -20.99 -8.53 -23.93
N ILE A 493 -21.28 -7.66 -24.90
CA ILE A 493 -22.12 -8.00 -26.07
C ILE A 493 -21.87 -7.18 -27.35
N GLY A 494 -20.98 -6.20 -27.34
CA GLY A 494 -20.61 -5.46 -28.54
C GLY A 494 -19.89 -6.37 -29.55
N GLY A 495 -20.05 -6.08 -30.83
CA GLY A 495 -19.43 -6.82 -31.92
C GLY A 495 -18.93 -5.96 -33.07
N ASP A 496 -18.70 -4.66 -32.83
CA ASP A 496 -18.08 -3.75 -33.80
C ASP A 496 -16.67 -4.24 -34.19
N ASN A 497 -16.32 -4.07 -35.46
CA ASN A 497 -15.00 -4.39 -36.02
C ASN A 497 -14.51 -5.82 -35.65
N THR A 498 -13.26 -5.93 -35.21
CA THR A 498 -12.56 -7.18 -34.89
C THR A 498 -11.84 -7.06 -33.54
N LEU A 499 -11.40 -8.18 -32.97
CA LEU A 499 -10.74 -8.22 -31.66
C LEU A 499 -9.49 -7.33 -31.61
N GLU A 500 -8.72 -7.25 -32.70
CA GLU A 500 -7.49 -6.48 -32.80
C GLU A 500 -7.72 -4.97 -32.68
N THR A 501 -8.97 -4.51 -32.80
CA THR A 501 -9.37 -3.10 -32.72
C THR A 501 -10.38 -2.80 -31.59
N VAL A 502 -11.25 -3.74 -31.24
CA VAL A 502 -12.33 -3.58 -30.26
C VAL A 502 -12.43 -4.84 -29.40
N SER A 503 -12.03 -4.75 -28.13
CA SER A 503 -12.11 -5.88 -27.19
C SER A 503 -13.50 -5.98 -26.58
N THR A 504 -14.24 -7.04 -26.93
CA THR A 504 -15.55 -7.40 -26.35
C THR A 504 -15.66 -8.91 -26.24
N VAL A 505 -16.48 -9.45 -25.33
CA VAL A 505 -16.68 -10.90 -25.21
C VAL A 505 -17.09 -11.56 -26.54
N PRO A 506 -17.99 -11.00 -27.37
CA PRO A 506 -18.28 -11.56 -28.68
C PRO A 506 -17.12 -11.49 -29.67
N ASN A 507 -16.30 -10.43 -29.65
CA ASN A 507 -15.12 -10.36 -30.52
C ASN A 507 -14.05 -11.38 -30.13
N ILE A 508 -13.94 -11.74 -28.85
CA ILE A 508 -13.12 -12.88 -28.41
C ILE A 508 -13.75 -14.21 -28.89
N LEU A 509 -15.06 -14.41 -28.67
CA LEU A 509 -15.77 -15.62 -29.10
C LEU A 509 -15.71 -15.85 -30.62
N LYS A 510 -15.71 -14.81 -31.46
CA LYS A 510 -15.56 -14.92 -32.93
C LYS A 510 -14.30 -15.68 -33.37
N ASN A 511 -13.24 -15.71 -32.54
CA ASN A 511 -12.01 -16.46 -32.81
C ASN A 511 -12.12 -17.97 -32.49
N PHE A 512 -13.14 -18.38 -31.72
CA PHE A 512 -13.47 -19.78 -31.45
C PHE A 512 -14.65 -20.27 -32.32
N ASN A 513 -15.67 -19.43 -32.46
CA ASN A 513 -16.83 -19.65 -33.32
C ASN A 513 -17.14 -18.38 -34.15
N PRO A 514 -16.74 -18.31 -35.43
CA PRO A 514 -16.99 -17.13 -36.27
C PRO A 514 -18.48 -16.94 -36.61
N ASN A 515 -19.34 -17.94 -36.32
CA ASN A 515 -20.78 -17.88 -36.55
C ASN A 515 -21.58 -17.45 -35.32
N VAL A 516 -20.93 -17.04 -34.21
CA VAL A 516 -21.61 -16.58 -33.00
C VAL A 516 -22.57 -15.42 -33.32
N PHE A 517 -23.80 -15.49 -32.83
CA PHE A 517 -24.88 -14.55 -33.16
C PHE A 517 -25.42 -13.82 -31.92
N GLY A 518 -26.15 -12.71 -32.13
CA GLY A 518 -26.83 -11.97 -31.06
C GLY A 518 -26.09 -10.74 -30.52
N PHE A 519 -24.84 -10.51 -30.92
CA PHE A 519 -24.07 -9.32 -30.56
C PHE A 519 -24.68 -8.02 -31.11
N SER A 520 -24.39 -6.90 -30.46
CA SER A 520 -24.79 -5.56 -30.88
C SER A 520 -23.81 -4.95 -31.88
N LEU A 521 -24.28 -4.04 -32.73
CA LEU A 521 -23.46 -3.23 -33.65
C LEU A 521 -23.82 -1.75 -33.55
N GLY A 522 -22.82 -0.87 -33.62
CA GLY A 522 -22.98 0.59 -33.56
C GLY A 522 -23.78 1.09 -32.35
N LYS A 523 -24.48 2.21 -32.54
CA LYS A 523 -25.30 2.87 -31.51
C LYS A 523 -26.81 2.82 -31.75
N ASP A 524 -27.25 2.26 -32.87
CA ASP A 524 -28.67 2.26 -33.24
C ASP A 524 -29.45 1.19 -32.47
N LYS A 525 -30.65 1.56 -31.98
CA LYS A 525 -31.54 0.61 -31.29
C LYS A 525 -32.03 -0.53 -32.19
N LEU A 526 -31.95 -0.37 -33.52
CA LEU A 526 -32.27 -1.40 -34.51
C LEU A 526 -31.17 -2.48 -34.61
N THR A 527 -29.92 -2.15 -34.27
CA THR A 527 -28.75 -3.05 -34.32
C THR A 527 -28.34 -3.53 -32.93
N LYS A 528 -29.25 -3.45 -31.93
CA LYS A 528 -29.00 -3.87 -30.54
C LYS A 528 -28.72 -5.37 -30.37
N GLY A 529 -29.07 -6.22 -31.34
CA GLY A 529 -28.96 -7.67 -31.19
C GLY A 529 -29.83 -8.18 -30.04
N PHE A 530 -29.30 -9.07 -29.20
CA PHE A 530 -29.92 -9.52 -27.95
C PHE A 530 -29.43 -8.76 -26.71
N ASN A 531 -28.90 -7.54 -26.90
CA ASN A 531 -28.70 -6.61 -25.79
C ASN A 531 -30.03 -5.91 -25.46
N VAL A 532 -30.70 -6.40 -24.43
CA VAL A 532 -31.97 -5.84 -23.92
C VAL A 532 -31.76 -4.94 -22.69
N ALA A 533 -30.51 -4.60 -22.35
CA ALA A 533 -30.20 -3.66 -21.28
C ALA A 533 -30.74 -2.25 -21.56
N VAL A 534 -31.13 -1.54 -20.50
CA VAL A 534 -31.80 -0.23 -20.58
C VAL A 534 -31.13 0.75 -19.63
N SER A 535 -30.68 1.90 -20.14
CA SER A 535 -30.08 2.95 -19.33
C SER A 535 -30.99 3.39 -18.17
N GLY A 536 -30.44 3.47 -16.96
CA GLY A 536 -31.17 3.78 -15.73
C GLY A 536 -31.98 2.63 -15.11
N ALA A 537 -31.93 1.41 -15.68
CA ALA A 537 -32.59 0.24 -15.11
C ALA A 537 -32.06 -0.13 -13.72
N LYS A 538 -32.96 -0.66 -12.89
CA LYS A 538 -32.72 -1.23 -11.56
C LYS A 538 -33.03 -2.73 -11.57
N ALA A 539 -32.71 -3.46 -10.50
CA ALA A 539 -33.02 -4.88 -10.39
C ALA A 539 -34.51 -5.20 -10.65
N SER A 540 -35.41 -4.31 -10.22
CA SER A 540 -36.86 -4.41 -10.47
C SER A 540 -37.28 -4.42 -11.95
N ASN A 541 -36.41 -4.01 -12.87
CA ASN A 541 -36.66 -4.02 -14.32
C ASN A 541 -36.17 -5.31 -15.01
N ILE A 542 -35.27 -6.07 -14.39
CA ILE A 542 -34.64 -7.24 -15.02
C ILE A 542 -35.63 -8.38 -15.33
N PRO A 543 -36.66 -8.67 -14.52
CA PRO A 543 -37.67 -9.67 -14.90
C PRO A 543 -38.37 -9.34 -16.24
N VAL A 544 -38.57 -8.05 -16.55
CA VAL A 544 -39.16 -7.60 -17.82
C VAL A 544 -38.16 -7.73 -18.96
N GLN A 545 -36.90 -7.34 -18.76
CA GLN A 545 -35.85 -7.53 -19.78
C GLN A 545 -35.63 -9.01 -20.10
N VAL A 546 -35.64 -9.89 -19.09
CA VAL A 546 -35.57 -11.34 -19.31
C VAL A 546 -36.76 -11.86 -20.10
N ARG A 547 -37.99 -11.39 -19.83
CA ARG A 547 -39.16 -11.76 -20.64
C ARG A 547 -39.06 -11.30 -22.10
N GLU A 548 -38.53 -10.10 -22.34
CA GLU A 548 -38.21 -9.63 -23.70
C GLU A 548 -37.15 -10.54 -24.36
N LEU A 549 -36.09 -10.90 -23.63
CA LEU A 549 -35.01 -11.75 -24.15
C LEU A 549 -35.50 -13.16 -24.50
N VAL A 550 -36.28 -13.82 -23.63
CA VAL A 550 -36.87 -15.14 -23.93
C VAL A 550 -37.71 -15.07 -25.21
N THR A 551 -38.54 -14.04 -25.34
CA THR A 551 -39.37 -13.81 -26.54
C THR A 551 -38.51 -13.59 -27.79
N ALA A 552 -37.44 -12.81 -27.68
CA ALA A 552 -36.54 -12.49 -28.79
C ALA A 552 -35.72 -13.71 -29.24
N LEU A 553 -35.26 -14.55 -28.31
CA LEU A 553 -34.57 -15.81 -28.59
C LEU A 553 -35.50 -16.82 -29.27
N SER A 554 -36.71 -17.03 -28.72
CA SER A 554 -37.66 -18.03 -29.24
C SER A 554 -38.29 -17.63 -30.58
N SER A 555 -38.40 -16.33 -30.87
CA SER A 555 -38.97 -15.82 -32.12
C SER A 555 -37.94 -15.62 -33.24
N SER A 556 -36.64 -15.80 -32.97
CA SER A 556 -35.58 -15.57 -33.95
C SER A 556 -35.43 -16.75 -34.90
N ASN A 557 -35.60 -16.51 -36.21
CA ASN A 557 -35.35 -17.52 -37.24
C ASN A 557 -33.86 -17.86 -37.45
N LYS A 558 -32.96 -17.19 -36.72
CA LYS A 558 -31.50 -17.45 -36.72
C LYS A 558 -31.03 -18.24 -35.49
N VAL A 559 -31.89 -18.50 -34.52
CA VAL A 559 -31.57 -19.23 -33.30
C VAL A 559 -32.35 -20.52 -33.28
N ASN A 560 -31.67 -21.66 -33.20
CA ASN A 560 -32.30 -22.93 -32.86
C ASN A 560 -32.55 -22.92 -31.35
N PHE A 561 -33.72 -22.41 -30.95
CA PHE A 561 -34.05 -22.15 -29.54
C PHE A 561 -33.80 -23.37 -28.64
N GLU A 562 -34.06 -24.58 -29.11
CA GLU A 562 -33.86 -25.83 -28.35
C GLU A 562 -32.39 -26.30 -28.29
N ASN A 563 -31.59 -26.07 -29.34
CA ASN A 563 -30.30 -26.75 -29.50
C ASN A 563 -29.06 -25.85 -29.43
N ASP A 564 -29.20 -24.56 -29.70
CA ASP A 564 -28.07 -23.62 -29.64
C ASP A 564 -27.65 -23.35 -28.19
N TRP A 565 -26.34 -23.31 -27.92
CA TRP A 565 -25.84 -22.84 -26.62
C TRP A 565 -25.84 -21.32 -26.53
N LYS A 566 -26.39 -20.81 -25.43
CA LYS A 566 -26.66 -19.40 -25.19
C LYS A 566 -25.84 -18.90 -24.00
N LEU A 567 -24.99 -17.90 -24.22
CA LEU A 567 -24.28 -17.17 -23.18
C LEU A 567 -25.05 -15.88 -22.84
N VAL A 568 -25.65 -15.82 -21.65
CA VAL A 568 -26.41 -14.65 -21.18
C VAL A 568 -25.58 -13.92 -20.13
N THR A 569 -25.25 -12.65 -20.35
CA THR A 569 -24.57 -11.82 -19.34
C THR A 569 -25.57 -10.90 -18.63
N LEU A 570 -25.61 -10.96 -17.30
CA LEU A 570 -26.44 -10.15 -16.43
C LEU A 570 -25.54 -9.27 -15.56
N PHE A 571 -25.73 -7.95 -15.63
CA PHE A 571 -25.04 -6.98 -14.78
C PHE A 571 -25.98 -5.84 -14.37
N ILE A 572 -26.22 -5.70 -13.07
CA ILE A 572 -27.21 -4.77 -12.51
C ILE A 572 -26.95 -4.47 -11.02
N GLY A 573 -27.34 -3.28 -10.57
CA GLY A 573 -27.32 -2.89 -9.16
C GLY A 573 -26.73 -1.50 -8.90
N GLY A 574 -26.06 -0.91 -9.90
CA GLY A 574 -25.52 0.45 -9.80
C GLY A 574 -26.62 1.47 -9.50
N ASN A 575 -27.72 1.45 -10.25
CA ASN A 575 -28.85 2.37 -10.04
C ASN A 575 -29.64 2.09 -8.74
N ASP A 576 -29.70 0.83 -8.28
CA ASP A 576 -30.30 0.48 -6.98
C ASP A 576 -29.50 1.11 -5.84
N LEU A 577 -28.18 0.94 -5.86
CA LEU A 577 -27.25 1.54 -4.88
C LEU A 577 -27.21 3.06 -4.94
N CYS A 578 -27.08 3.63 -6.14
CA CYS A 578 -27.00 5.07 -6.35
C CYS A 578 -28.24 5.84 -5.91
N GLN A 579 -29.40 5.17 -5.78
CA GLN A 579 -30.69 5.75 -5.41
C GLN A 579 -31.25 5.21 -4.08
N PHE A 580 -30.58 4.27 -3.41
CA PHE A 580 -31.05 3.59 -2.19
C PHE A 580 -31.52 4.56 -1.09
N CYS A 581 -30.77 5.63 -0.86
CA CYS A 581 -31.06 6.63 0.17
C CYS A 581 -32.38 7.39 -0.04
N HIS A 582 -32.95 7.38 -1.25
CA HIS A 582 -34.25 7.97 -1.57
C HIS A 582 -35.44 7.01 -1.37
N ASP A 583 -35.24 5.69 -1.53
CA ASP A 583 -36.26 4.67 -1.26
C ASP A 583 -35.63 3.36 -0.74
N ARG A 584 -35.31 3.39 0.55
CA ARG A 584 -34.67 2.27 1.26
C ARG A 584 -35.52 1.00 1.30
N ALA A 585 -36.85 1.14 1.13
CA ALA A 585 -37.78 0.02 1.24
C ALA A 585 -37.86 -0.76 -0.07
N SER A 586 -38.06 -0.08 -1.20
CA SER A 586 -38.14 -0.75 -2.51
C SER A 586 -36.76 -1.19 -3.03
N LEU A 587 -35.68 -0.52 -2.63
CA LEU A 587 -34.29 -0.80 -3.04
C LEU A 587 -33.50 -1.59 -1.99
N SER A 588 -34.18 -2.21 -1.02
CA SER A 588 -33.54 -3.07 -0.01
C SER A 588 -32.84 -4.29 -0.64
N PRO A 589 -31.75 -4.82 -0.03
CA PRO A 589 -31.07 -6.03 -0.54
C PRO A 589 -32.01 -7.22 -0.76
N GLN A 590 -33.03 -7.38 0.09
CA GLN A 590 -34.04 -8.43 -0.03
C GLN A 590 -34.95 -8.22 -1.25
N LYS A 591 -35.24 -6.98 -1.64
CA LYS A 591 -35.97 -6.67 -2.88
C LYS A 591 -35.10 -6.86 -4.11
N TYR A 592 -33.86 -6.35 -4.09
CA TYR A 592 -32.88 -6.58 -5.15
C TYR A 592 -32.77 -8.07 -5.47
N ILE A 593 -32.41 -8.89 -4.48
CA ILE A 593 -32.16 -10.32 -4.72
C ILE A 593 -33.43 -11.09 -5.09
N GLY A 594 -34.60 -10.65 -4.61
CA GLY A 594 -35.90 -11.19 -5.04
C GLY A 594 -36.13 -11.02 -6.53
N TYR A 595 -35.89 -9.81 -7.08
CA TYR A 595 -36.04 -9.57 -8.52
C TYR A 595 -35.03 -10.35 -9.37
N ILE A 596 -33.80 -10.53 -8.87
CA ILE A 596 -32.80 -11.36 -9.57
C ILE A 596 -33.19 -12.84 -9.52
N GLN A 597 -33.68 -13.35 -8.38
CA GLN A 597 -34.21 -14.70 -8.29
C GLN A 597 -35.37 -14.90 -9.26
N ASP A 598 -36.34 -13.99 -9.33
CA ASP A 598 -37.46 -14.04 -10.29
C ASP A 598 -36.95 -14.10 -11.74
N SER A 599 -35.92 -13.33 -12.06
CA SER A 599 -35.29 -13.28 -13.39
C SER A 599 -34.59 -14.60 -13.76
N LEU A 600 -33.78 -15.14 -12.86
CA LEU A 600 -33.08 -16.41 -13.05
C LEU A 600 -34.06 -17.59 -13.06
N ASP A 601 -35.13 -17.55 -12.27
CA ASP A 601 -36.22 -18.52 -12.28
C ASP A 601 -36.93 -18.59 -13.65
N ILE A 602 -37.05 -17.47 -14.37
CA ILE A 602 -37.63 -17.45 -15.72
C ILE A 602 -36.68 -18.17 -16.70
N LEU A 603 -35.39 -17.79 -16.71
CA LEU A 603 -34.40 -18.43 -17.57
C LEU A 603 -34.29 -19.94 -17.29
N TYR A 604 -34.28 -20.34 -16.01
CA TYR A 604 -34.23 -21.74 -15.57
C TYR A 604 -35.46 -22.56 -15.95
N LYS A 605 -36.62 -21.94 -16.16
CA LYS A 605 -37.87 -22.64 -16.54
C LYS A 605 -38.11 -22.66 -18.04
N GLU A 606 -37.69 -21.63 -18.76
CA GLU A 606 -38.18 -21.36 -20.12
C GLU A 606 -37.10 -21.44 -21.21
N VAL A 607 -35.81 -21.45 -20.86
CA VAL A 607 -34.72 -21.48 -21.85
C VAL A 607 -33.86 -22.74 -21.72
N PRO A 608 -33.68 -23.52 -22.79
CA PRO A 608 -32.75 -24.64 -22.85
C PRO A 608 -31.33 -24.20 -23.25
N ARG A 609 -30.32 -24.94 -22.78
CA ARG A 609 -28.89 -24.77 -23.11
C ARG A 609 -28.37 -23.35 -22.84
N VAL A 610 -28.28 -22.96 -21.56
CA VAL A 610 -27.87 -21.62 -21.14
C VAL A 610 -26.76 -21.63 -20.09
N LEU A 611 -25.72 -20.84 -20.35
CA LEU A 611 -24.77 -20.40 -19.33
C LEU A 611 -25.07 -18.93 -19.01
N VAL A 612 -25.45 -18.64 -17.76
CA VAL A 612 -25.68 -17.26 -17.29
C VAL A 612 -24.44 -16.76 -16.55
N ASN A 613 -23.73 -15.79 -17.14
CA ASN A 613 -22.75 -14.98 -16.43
C ASN A 613 -23.49 -13.94 -15.59
N PHE A 614 -23.46 -14.06 -14.27
CA PHE A 614 -23.88 -12.98 -13.37
C PHE A 614 -22.62 -12.25 -12.91
N VAL A 615 -22.44 -11.02 -13.39
CA VAL A 615 -21.30 -10.17 -12.99
C VAL A 615 -21.62 -9.46 -11.69
N GLU A 616 -20.74 -9.58 -10.71
CA GLU A 616 -20.96 -9.03 -9.38
C GLU A 616 -20.83 -7.50 -9.36
N ILE A 617 -21.69 -6.81 -8.60
CA ILE A 617 -21.66 -5.34 -8.51
C ILE A 617 -20.42 -4.86 -7.73
N PHE A 618 -19.81 -3.78 -8.20
CA PHE A 618 -18.59 -3.20 -7.64
C PHE A 618 -18.82 -2.35 -6.38
N GLU A 619 -17.78 -2.09 -5.59
CA GLU A 619 -17.84 -1.13 -4.48
C GLU A 619 -17.86 0.31 -5.01
N ILE A 620 -19.02 0.98 -5.01
CA ILE A 620 -19.20 2.32 -5.62
C ILE A 620 -18.41 3.42 -4.88
N LYS A 621 -18.04 3.19 -3.62
CA LYS A 621 -17.38 4.15 -2.71
C LYS A 621 -16.18 4.87 -3.34
N ASP A 622 -15.37 4.17 -4.13
CA ASP A 622 -14.14 4.73 -4.69
C ASP A 622 -14.37 5.67 -5.88
N LEU A 623 -15.55 5.65 -6.54
CA LEU A 623 -15.89 6.68 -7.55
C LEU A 623 -15.82 8.11 -7.00
N ARG A 624 -15.91 8.30 -5.67
CA ARG A 624 -15.72 9.59 -4.99
C ARG A 624 -14.33 10.21 -5.20
N GLN A 625 -13.35 9.43 -5.64
CA GLN A 625 -12.00 9.89 -5.96
C GLN A 625 -11.90 10.38 -7.43
N VAL A 626 -12.75 9.86 -8.33
CA VAL A 626 -12.78 10.20 -9.75
C VAL A 626 -13.41 11.58 -9.92
N LYS A 627 -12.57 12.62 -10.03
CA LYS A 627 -13.02 14.02 -10.13
C LYS A 627 -12.31 14.75 -11.27
N ARG A 628 -13.02 15.71 -11.85
CA ARG A 628 -12.50 16.63 -12.87
C ARG A 628 -13.25 17.95 -12.82
N ASP A 629 -12.57 19.05 -13.13
CA ASP A 629 -13.16 20.37 -13.29
C ASP A 629 -13.88 20.51 -14.65
N THR A 630 -14.93 19.71 -14.85
CA THR A 630 -15.81 19.76 -16.03
C THR A 630 -17.27 19.68 -15.61
N LEU A 631 -18.16 20.30 -16.38
CA LEU A 631 -19.60 20.31 -16.09
C LEU A 631 -20.18 18.90 -15.89
N GLY A 632 -19.72 17.90 -16.65
CA GLY A 632 -20.15 16.52 -16.49
C GLY A 632 -19.75 15.93 -15.13
N CYS A 633 -18.47 15.98 -14.80
CA CYS A 633 -17.94 15.40 -13.58
C CYS A 633 -18.38 16.17 -12.32
N SER A 634 -18.49 17.50 -12.39
CA SER A 634 -18.89 18.32 -11.24
C SER A 634 -20.42 18.41 -11.01
N LEU A 635 -21.25 18.17 -12.04
CA LEU A 635 -22.71 18.33 -11.93
C LEU A 635 -23.50 17.03 -12.20
N LEU A 636 -23.12 16.23 -13.20
CA LEU A 636 -23.86 15.02 -13.55
C LEU A 636 -23.53 13.87 -12.60
N GLN A 637 -22.25 13.65 -12.31
CA GLN A 637 -21.77 12.56 -11.45
C GLN A 637 -22.55 12.48 -10.12
N GLU A 638 -22.56 13.57 -9.33
CA GLU A 638 -23.27 13.65 -8.04
C GLU A 638 -24.80 13.48 -8.13
N ASN A 639 -25.40 13.74 -9.30
CA ASN A 639 -26.83 13.58 -9.50
C ASN A 639 -27.21 12.20 -10.07
N ILE A 640 -26.27 11.51 -10.74
CA ILE A 640 -26.40 10.09 -11.12
C ILE A 640 -26.32 9.22 -9.85
N CYS A 641 -25.34 9.47 -8.98
CA CYS A 641 -25.09 8.65 -7.78
C CYS A 641 -25.10 9.43 -6.45
N PRO A 642 -26.20 10.12 -6.11
CA PRO A 642 -26.27 11.01 -4.94
C PRO A 642 -25.97 10.30 -3.63
N CYS A 643 -26.40 9.04 -3.46
CA CYS A 643 -26.25 8.32 -2.20
C CYS A 643 -24.79 7.99 -1.85
N PHE A 644 -23.89 7.84 -2.83
CA PHE A 644 -22.46 7.64 -2.57
C PHE A 644 -21.64 8.93 -2.63
N LEU A 645 -21.98 9.83 -3.57
CA LEU A 645 -21.09 10.96 -3.88
C LEU A 645 -21.32 12.19 -2.99
N LYS A 646 -22.58 12.46 -2.60
CA LYS A 646 -22.92 13.64 -1.76
C LYS A 646 -22.54 13.52 -0.27
N PRO A 647 -22.57 12.33 0.37
CA PRO A 647 -22.18 12.22 1.77
C PRO A 647 -20.71 12.59 2.04
N GLY A 648 -20.50 13.26 3.18
CA GLY A 648 -19.16 13.64 3.65
C GLY A 648 -18.26 12.43 3.91
N GLN A 649 -16.94 12.66 3.92
CA GLN A 649 -15.97 11.63 4.29
C GLN A 649 -16.25 11.13 5.72
N ASN A 650 -16.22 9.81 5.92
CA ASN A 650 -16.49 9.14 7.21
C ASN A 650 -17.89 9.41 7.81
N SER A 651 -18.86 9.82 6.98
CA SER A 651 -20.25 10.02 7.40
C SER A 651 -20.98 8.70 7.72
N PRO A 652 -22.00 8.72 8.61
CA PRO A 652 -22.88 7.58 8.84
C PRO A 652 -23.58 7.11 7.56
N GLU A 653 -23.98 8.04 6.69
CA GLU A 653 -24.65 7.77 5.42
C GLU A 653 -23.73 7.02 4.45
N LEU A 654 -22.46 7.43 4.31
CA LEU A 654 -21.48 6.70 3.48
C LEU A 654 -21.16 5.32 4.06
N THR A 655 -21.15 5.20 5.39
CA THR A 655 -20.93 3.92 6.09
C THR A 655 -22.10 2.95 5.85
N GLU A 656 -23.33 3.45 5.92
CA GLU A 656 -24.54 2.70 5.56
C GLU A 656 -24.51 2.27 4.08
N MET A 657 -24.19 3.17 3.16
CA MET A 657 -24.12 2.84 1.74
C MET A 657 -23.05 1.79 1.42
N THR A 658 -21.87 1.89 2.06
CA THR A 658 -20.81 0.87 1.94
C THR A 658 -21.29 -0.49 2.45
N LYS A 659 -22.08 -0.53 3.53
CA LYS A 659 -22.69 -1.77 4.03
C LYS A 659 -23.71 -2.33 3.04
N ILE A 660 -24.64 -1.52 2.53
CA ILE A 660 -25.67 -1.97 1.59
C ILE A 660 -25.04 -2.54 0.30
N ASN A 661 -23.94 -1.96 -0.19
CA ASN A 661 -23.17 -2.50 -1.32
C ASN A 661 -22.70 -3.95 -1.06
N ARG A 662 -22.21 -4.22 0.15
CA ARG A 662 -21.72 -5.55 0.57
C ARG A 662 -22.85 -6.51 0.88
N ASP A 663 -23.98 -6.02 1.37
CA ASP A 663 -25.20 -6.81 1.53
C ASP A 663 -25.70 -7.29 0.15
N LEU A 664 -25.70 -6.44 -0.89
CA LEU A 664 -26.04 -6.87 -2.26
C LEU A 664 -25.10 -7.96 -2.81
N GLN A 665 -23.79 -7.76 -2.66
CA GLN A 665 -22.76 -8.75 -3.04
C GLN A 665 -22.97 -10.09 -2.31
N THR A 666 -23.19 -10.03 -0.99
CA THR A 666 -23.39 -11.23 -0.14
C THR A 666 -24.67 -11.99 -0.52
N GLU A 667 -25.79 -11.30 -0.76
CA GLU A 667 -27.05 -11.95 -1.15
C GLU A 667 -26.97 -12.51 -2.59
N THR A 668 -26.25 -11.85 -3.48
CA THR A 668 -25.92 -12.35 -4.84
C THR A 668 -25.15 -13.67 -4.77
N GLU A 669 -24.07 -13.69 -3.98
CA GLU A 669 -23.23 -14.88 -3.78
C GLU A 669 -24.03 -16.05 -3.17
N ARG A 670 -24.91 -15.76 -2.19
CA ARG A 670 -25.83 -16.74 -1.58
C ARG A 670 -26.86 -17.30 -2.56
N LEU A 671 -27.41 -16.48 -3.46
CA LEU A 671 -28.38 -16.95 -4.46
C LEU A 671 -27.72 -17.88 -5.48
N VAL A 672 -26.55 -17.49 -6.00
CA VAL A 672 -25.86 -18.26 -7.06
C VAL A 672 -25.32 -19.58 -6.51
N TYR A 673 -24.65 -19.58 -5.35
CA TYR A 673 -24.10 -20.79 -4.75
C TYR A 673 -25.08 -21.53 -3.82
N GLY A 674 -26.35 -21.10 -3.75
CA GLY A 674 -27.39 -21.73 -2.93
C GLY A 674 -27.95 -23.04 -3.50
N GLY A 675 -27.41 -23.55 -4.61
CA GLY A 675 -27.81 -24.81 -5.24
C GLY A 675 -29.18 -24.81 -5.94
N ARG A 676 -29.83 -23.64 -6.04
CA ARG A 676 -31.18 -23.49 -6.59
C ARG A 676 -31.28 -23.91 -8.07
N TYR A 677 -30.19 -23.77 -8.82
CA TYR A 677 -30.17 -23.92 -10.28
C TYR A 677 -29.42 -25.18 -10.74
N ASP A 678 -29.00 -26.05 -9.82
CA ASP A 678 -28.14 -27.22 -10.07
C ASP A 678 -28.93 -28.44 -10.61
N GLY A 679 -30.26 -28.33 -10.73
CA GLY A 679 -31.14 -29.43 -11.12
C GLY A 679 -31.23 -29.72 -12.63
N ARG A 680 -30.42 -29.05 -13.46
CA ARG A 680 -30.39 -29.20 -14.93
C ARG A 680 -28.95 -29.24 -15.44
N GLU A 681 -28.62 -30.27 -16.21
CA GLU A 681 -27.33 -30.35 -16.93
C GLU A 681 -27.18 -29.24 -17.98
N ASP A 682 -28.28 -28.73 -18.55
CA ASP A 682 -28.24 -27.77 -19.64
C ASP A 682 -28.42 -26.30 -19.19
N PHE A 683 -28.29 -26.04 -17.89
CA PHE A 683 -28.39 -24.69 -17.31
C PHE A 683 -27.41 -24.48 -16.16
N THR A 684 -26.73 -23.33 -16.12
CA THR A 684 -26.02 -22.89 -14.91
C THR A 684 -25.97 -21.38 -14.79
N VAL A 685 -25.82 -20.88 -13.56
CA VAL A 685 -25.45 -19.50 -13.26
C VAL A 685 -24.04 -19.50 -12.70
N VAL A 686 -23.14 -18.73 -13.30
CA VAL A 686 -21.76 -18.56 -12.83
C VAL A 686 -21.59 -17.12 -12.38
N LEU A 687 -21.23 -16.93 -11.12
CA LEU A 687 -20.81 -15.63 -10.59
C LEU A 687 -19.44 -15.28 -11.17
N GLN A 688 -19.33 -14.08 -11.74
CA GLN A 688 -18.09 -13.54 -12.29
C GLN A 688 -17.67 -12.33 -11.43
N PRO A 689 -16.90 -12.56 -10.34
CA PRO A 689 -16.60 -11.54 -9.35
C PRO A 689 -15.50 -10.56 -9.77
N PHE A 690 -15.01 -10.56 -11.02
CA PHE A 690 -13.94 -9.66 -11.47
C PHE A 690 -14.20 -8.17 -11.23
N PHE A 691 -15.44 -7.75 -10.93
CA PHE A 691 -15.74 -6.36 -10.61
C PHE A 691 -16.09 -6.12 -9.12
N LYS A 692 -16.14 -7.16 -8.27
CA LYS A 692 -16.54 -7.09 -6.84
C LYS A 692 -15.73 -6.04 -6.06
N ASN A 693 -14.40 -6.09 -6.18
CA ASN A 693 -13.49 -5.13 -5.56
C ASN A 693 -13.13 -4.04 -6.57
N SER A 694 -13.50 -2.80 -6.26
CA SER A 694 -13.13 -1.63 -7.06
C SER A 694 -11.64 -1.33 -6.92
N ILE A 695 -10.90 -1.38 -8.03
CA ILE A 695 -9.57 -0.79 -8.15
C ILE A 695 -9.69 0.36 -9.14
N LEU A 696 -9.39 1.58 -8.68
CA LEU A 696 -9.25 2.70 -9.59
C LEU A 696 -7.92 2.59 -10.34
N PRO A 697 -7.90 2.72 -11.68
CA PRO A 697 -6.65 2.99 -12.37
C PRO A 697 -6.13 4.35 -11.92
N LEU A 698 -4.83 4.44 -11.63
CA LEU A 698 -4.15 5.69 -11.29
C LEU A 698 -3.11 6.01 -12.37
N VAL A 699 -2.88 7.30 -12.63
CA VAL A 699 -1.71 7.77 -13.40
C VAL A 699 -0.53 8.01 -12.47
N GLY A 700 0.65 8.33 -13.01
CA GLY A 700 1.91 8.40 -12.26
C GLY A 700 1.99 9.44 -11.13
N ASP A 701 1.03 10.35 -11.00
CA ASP A 701 0.94 11.28 -9.87
C ASP A 701 0.04 10.77 -8.72
N GLY A 702 -0.53 9.56 -8.85
CA GLY A 702 -1.45 8.95 -7.90
C GLY A 702 -2.91 9.39 -8.03
N THR A 703 -3.26 10.24 -9.00
CA THR A 703 -4.66 10.59 -9.30
C THR A 703 -5.33 9.57 -10.22
N PRO A 704 -6.67 9.44 -10.21
CA PRO A 704 -7.36 8.48 -11.07
C PRO A 704 -7.16 8.75 -12.58
N ASP A 705 -6.89 7.70 -13.34
CA ASP A 705 -6.81 7.77 -14.81
C ASP A 705 -8.20 7.97 -15.40
N LEU A 706 -8.54 9.24 -15.60
CA LEU A 706 -9.82 9.69 -16.14
C LEU A 706 -10.10 9.19 -17.57
N SER A 707 -9.12 8.64 -18.30
CA SER A 707 -9.34 8.14 -19.67
C SER A 707 -10.14 6.83 -19.71
N PHE A 708 -10.30 6.14 -18.58
CA PHE A 708 -11.23 5.01 -18.43
C PHE A 708 -12.68 5.44 -18.21
N PHE A 709 -12.94 6.71 -17.87
CA PHE A 709 -14.25 7.22 -17.53
C PHE A 709 -14.77 8.20 -18.59
N SER A 710 -16.06 8.13 -18.89
CA SER A 710 -16.73 9.00 -19.86
C SER A 710 -16.80 10.45 -19.34
N VAL A 711 -17.37 11.33 -20.16
CA VAL A 711 -17.46 12.79 -19.91
C VAL A 711 -18.24 13.19 -18.64
N ASP A 712 -18.95 12.24 -18.02
CA ASP A 712 -19.65 12.38 -16.74
C ASP A 712 -18.86 11.90 -15.51
N CYS A 713 -17.64 11.37 -15.70
CA CYS A 713 -16.83 10.70 -14.66
C CYS A 713 -17.55 9.53 -13.93
N PHE A 714 -18.56 8.91 -14.55
CA PHE A 714 -19.33 7.82 -13.94
C PHE A 714 -19.40 6.58 -14.83
N HIS A 715 -19.78 6.73 -16.10
CA HIS A 715 -19.79 5.62 -17.05
C HIS A 715 -18.36 5.36 -17.59
N PHE A 716 -18.12 4.18 -18.16
CA PHE A 716 -16.81 3.82 -18.71
C PHE A 716 -16.67 4.26 -20.17
N THR A 717 -15.46 4.58 -20.60
CA THR A 717 -15.13 4.75 -22.03
C THR A 717 -15.00 3.40 -22.73
N GLU A 718 -14.83 3.41 -24.06
CA GLU A 718 -14.42 2.25 -24.86
C GLU A 718 -13.16 1.56 -24.29
N ARG A 719 -12.24 2.32 -23.67
CA ARG A 719 -11.08 1.77 -22.95
C ARG A 719 -11.50 0.98 -21.71
N GLY A 720 -12.38 1.52 -20.88
CA GLY A 720 -12.92 0.82 -19.71
C GLY A 720 -13.72 -0.42 -20.08
N HIS A 721 -14.53 -0.31 -21.14
CA HIS A 721 -15.26 -1.43 -21.73
C HIS A 721 -14.32 -2.55 -22.21
N ALA A 722 -13.22 -2.23 -22.88
CA ALA A 722 -12.23 -3.21 -23.33
C ALA A 722 -11.65 -4.02 -22.14
N GLU A 723 -11.21 -3.36 -21.08
CA GLU A 723 -10.66 -4.04 -19.89
C GLU A 723 -11.72 -4.86 -19.13
N MET A 724 -12.98 -4.40 -19.09
CA MET A 724 -14.10 -5.18 -18.54
C MET A 724 -14.39 -6.44 -19.37
N ALA A 725 -14.26 -6.38 -20.70
CA ALA A 725 -14.46 -7.53 -21.57
C ALA A 725 -13.39 -8.60 -21.38
N ILE A 726 -12.12 -8.19 -21.35
CA ILE A 726 -10.97 -9.07 -21.08
C ILE A 726 -11.11 -9.69 -19.68
N SER A 727 -11.49 -8.89 -18.68
CA SER A 727 -11.68 -9.39 -17.32
C SER A 727 -12.81 -10.41 -17.22
N LEU A 728 -13.99 -10.15 -17.81
CA LEU A 728 -15.09 -11.13 -17.86
C LEU A 728 -14.66 -12.43 -18.58
N TRP A 729 -13.94 -12.31 -19.69
CA TRP A 729 -13.43 -13.46 -20.43
C TRP A 729 -12.48 -14.32 -19.59
N ASN A 730 -11.47 -13.70 -18.97
CA ASN A 730 -10.51 -14.41 -18.13
C ASN A 730 -11.20 -15.06 -16.92
N ASN A 731 -12.20 -14.39 -16.31
CA ASN A 731 -12.99 -14.94 -15.20
C ASN A 731 -13.81 -16.18 -15.60
N MET A 732 -14.29 -16.28 -16.84
CA MET A 732 -14.91 -17.52 -17.36
C MET A 732 -13.92 -18.69 -17.46
N LEU A 733 -12.61 -18.40 -17.59
CA LEU A 733 -11.53 -19.39 -17.69
C LEU A 733 -10.79 -19.64 -16.36
N GLU A 734 -11.35 -19.16 -15.23
CA GLU A 734 -10.84 -19.40 -13.88
C GLU A 734 -11.79 -20.30 -13.07
N PRO A 735 -11.30 -21.30 -12.31
CA PRO A 735 -12.16 -22.17 -11.52
C PRO A 735 -12.93 -21.42 -10.44
N VAL A 736 -14.18 -21.83 -10.21
CA VAL A 736 -15.05 -21.30 -9.15
C VAL A 736 -14.37 -21.51 -7.79
N GLY A 737 -14.29 -20.45 -6.99
CA GLY A 737 -13.52 -20.41 -5.74
C GLY A 737 -12.09 -19.89 -5.89
N SER A 738 -11.57 -19.73 -7.11
CA SER A 738 -10.27 -19.08 -7.40
C SER A 738 -10.33 -17.99 -8.46
N LYS A 739 -11.55 -17.59 -8.88
CA LYS A 739 -11.81 -16.47 -9.78
C LYS A 739 -11.22 -15.16 -9.23
N GLN A 740 -10.58 -14.36 -10.08
CA GLN A 740 -10.13 -13.01 -9.78
C GLN A 740 -11.33 -12.13 -9.38
N THR A 741 -11.15 -11.29 -8.35
CA THR A 741 -12.24 -10.50 -7.73
C THR A 741 -12.11 -8.99 -7.97
N TYR A 742 -11.25 -8.57 -8.90
CA TYR A 742 -10.95 -7.17 -9.23
C TYR A 742 -10.62 -7.03 -10.73
N ASN A 743 -10.79 -5.82 -11.27
CA ASN A 743 -10.44 -5.51 -12.67
C ASN A 743 -9.03 -4.89 -12.73
N ASN A 744 -8.19 -5.35 -13.65
CA ASN A 744 -6.83 -4.85 -13.83
C ASN A 744 -6.79 -3.80 -14.96
N PHE A 745 -7.18 -2.56 -14.67
CA PHE A 745 -7.20 -1.45 -15.64
C PHE A 745 -5.79 -0.95 -16.07
N THR A 746 -5.03 -1.81 -16.75
CA THR A 746 -3.71 -1.53 -17.35
C THR A 746 -3.77 -1.92 -18.82
N TYR A 747 -3.45 -1.03 -19.77
CA TYR A 747 -3.55 -1.41 -21.18
C TYR A 747 -2.41 -2.36 -21.58
N ASP A 748 -2.77 -3.59 -21.94
CA ASP A 748 -1.88 -4.62 -22.48
C ASP A 748 -2.71 -5.53 -23.41
N ARG A 749 -2.28 -5.63 -24.67
CA ARG A 749 -3.01 -6.39 -25.70
C ARG A 749 -2.92 -7.90 -25.52
N SER A 750 -1.97 -8.40 -24.73
CA SER A 750 -1.65 -9.83 -24.59
C SER A 750 -2.43 -10.55 -23.47
N LYS A 751 -3.27 -9.82 -22.74
CA LYS A 751 -3.96 -10.28 -21.51
C LYS A 751 -4.99 -11.40 -21.65
N ILE A 752 -5.43 -11.73 -22.86
CA ILE A 752 -6.50 -12.71 -23.06
C ILE A 752 -6.00 -14.10 -22.67
N HIS A 753 -6.63 -14.68 -21.65
CA HIS A 753 -6.37 -16.07 -21.27
C HIS A 753 -6.98 -17.03 -22.29
N CYS A 754 -6.34 -18.18 -22.44
CA CYS A 754 -6.74 -19.23 -23.38
C CYS A 754 -7.15 -20.49 -22.62
N PRO A 755 -8.17 -21.24 -23.09
CA PRO A 755 -8.40 -22.60 -22.62
C PRO A 755 -7.16 -23.47 -22.84
N THR A 756 -6.96 -24.47 -21.97
CA THR A 756 -5.86 -25.44 -22.05
C THR A 756 -6.40 -26.81 -22.49
N LYS A 757 -5.52 -27.78 -22.75
CA LYS A 757 -5.95 -29.14 -23.11
C LYS A 757 -6.50 -29.89 -21.90
N GLU A 758 -5.98 -29.55 -20.73
CA GLU A 758 -6.35 -30.05 -19.41
C GLU A 758 -7.67 -29.42 -18.95
N HIS A 759 -7.87 -28.13 -19.24
CA HIS A 759 -9.08 -27.36 -18.93
C HIS A 759 -9.61 -26.64 -20.19
N PRO A 760 -10.29 -27.36 -21.11
CA PRO A 760 -10.81 -26.80 -22.36
C PRO A 760 -12.20 -26.16 -22.24
N PHE A 761 -12.84 -26.31 -21.08
CA PHE A 761 -14.23 -25.88 -20.82
C PHE A 761 -14.29 -24.55 -20.07
N ILE A 762 -15.40 -23.84 -20.23
CA ILE A 762 -15.73 -22.69 -19.38
C ILE A 762 -15.98 -23.20 -17.96
N PHE A 763 -15.40 -22.53 -16.96
CA PHE A 763 -15.50 -22.97 -15.57
C PHE A 763 -16.86 -22.66 -14.96
N THR A 764 -17.47 -23.71 -14.43
CA THR A 764 -18.73 -23.79 -13.70
C THR A 764 -18.47 -24.43 -12.33
N LEU A 765 -19.44 -24.43 -11.41
CA LEU A 765 -19.22 -25.01 -10.08
C LEU A 765 -18.81 -26.50 -10.16
N VAL A 766 -19.49 -27.29 -11.01
CA VAL A 766 -19.28 -28.74 -11.14
C VAL A 766 -17.89 -29.09 -11.69
N ASN A 767 -17.44 -28.43 -12.76
CA ASN A 767 -16.14 -28.74 -13.38
C ASN A 767 -14.94 -28.07 -12.67
N SER A 768 -15.16 -27.23 -11.65
CA SER A 768 -14.10 -26.62 -10.85
C SER A 768 -13.63 -27.50 -9.67
N VAL A 769 -14.44 -28.48 -9.24
CA VAL A 769 -14.18 -29.28 -8.02
C VAL A 769 -13.31 -30.52 -8.27
N ASN A 770 -13.14 -30.95 -9.53
CA ASN A 770 -12.59 -32.27 -9.89
C ASN A 770 -11.19 -32.26 -10.54
N SER A 771 -10.42 -31.17 -10.48
CA SER A 771 -9.10 -31.10 -11.15
C SER A 771 -8.05 -32.11 -10.64
N ASP A 772 -8.20 -32.64 -9.42
CA ASP A 772 -7.26 -33.61 -8.82
C ASP A 772 -7.68 -35.08 -8.95
N SER A 773 -8.86 -35.40 -9.50
CA SER A 773 -9.48 -36.75 -9.33
C SER A 773 -9.87 -37.50 -10.60
N TYR A 774 -9.34 -37.16 -11.77
CA TYR A 774 -9.49 -37.98 -12.99
C TYR A 774 -8.51 -39.16 -13.05
N ILE A 775 -8.49 -40.00 -12.01
CA ILE A 775 -8.05 -41.40 -12.13
C ILE A 775 -9.30 -42.28 -12.14
N SER A 776 -9.52 -42.92 -13.28
CA SER A 776 -10.63 -43.83 -13.54
C SER A 776 -10.77 -44.91 -12.45
N THR A 777 -11.94 -44.99 -11.82
CA THR A 777 -12.43 -46.27 -11.27
C THR A 777 -13.95 -46.34 -11.29
N THR A 778 -14.47 -47.17 -12.18
CA THR A 778 -15.85 -47.64 -12.18
C THR A 778 -16.13 -48.45 -10.92
N VAL A 779 -17.04 -47.98 -10.06
CA VAL A 779 -17.62 -48.79 -8.97
C VAL A 779 -19.14 -48.69 -8.98
N VAL A 780 -19.79 -49.85 -8.98
CA VAL A 780 -21.24 -50.04 -9.04
C VAL A 780 -21.90 -49.63 -7.71
N PRO A 781 -23.08 -48.97 -7.69
CA PRO A 781 -23.75 -48.61 -6.45
C PRO A 781 -24.25 -49.86 -5.73
N THR A 782 -23.75 -50.12 -4.52
CA THR A 782 -24.32 -51.13 -3.61
C THR A 782 -25.19 -50.43 -2.57
N THR A 783 -26.39 -50.98 -2.36
CA THR A 783 -27.43 -50.42 -1.48
C THR A 783 -27.03 -50.41 -0.01
N VAL A 784 -27.35 -49.30 0.69
CA VAL A 784 -27.15 -49.16 2.14
C VAL A 784 -28.50 -49.02 2.84
N GLN A 785 -28.74 -49.82 3.89
CA GLN A 785 -29.92 -49.71 4.75
C GLN A 785 -29.76 -48.59 5.80
N PRO A 786 -30.86 -47.95 6.25
CA PRO A 786 -30.81 -46.87 7.23
C PRO A 786 -30.81 -47.38 8.68
N GLY A 787 -29.93 -46.85 9.54
CA GLY A 787 -30.13 -46.93 10.99
C GLY A 787 -28.89 -46.89 11.89
N THR A 788 -28.34 -45.70 12.17
CA THR A 788 -27.68 -45.38 13.46
C THR A 788 -27.64 -43.86 13.71
N PRO A 789 -27.66 -43.35 14.96
CA PRO A 789 -27.99 -41.95 15.26
C PRO A 789 -26.81 -40.97 15.25
N LEU A 790 -27.13 -39.69 15.01
CA LEU A 790 -26.23 -38.54 15.18
C LEU A 790 -25.94 -38.23 16.67
N PRO A 791 -24.77 -37.67 17.01
CA PRO A 791 -24.47 -37.18 18.37
C PRO A 791 -25.28 -35.91 18.71
N PRO A 792 -25.51 -35.62 20.01
CA PRO A 792 -26.46 -34.59 20.43
C PRO A 792 -25.94 -33.15 20.25
N LYS A 793 -26.87 -32.23 19.96
CA LYS A 793 -26.63 -30.78 19.97
C LYS A 793 -26.24 -30.32 21.39
N SER A 794 -25.12 -29.62 21.52
CA SER A 794 -24.75 -28.92 22.75
C SER A 794 -25.65 -27.71 23.00
N SER A 795 -26.22 -27.63 24.20
CA SER A 795 -27.18 -26.60 24.60
C SER A 795 -26.54 -25.42 25.35
N SER A 796 -27.00 -24.21 25.03
CA SER A 796 -27.10 -23.04 25.92
C SER A 796 -25.87 -22.61 26.72
N ASP A 797 -25.24 -21.50 26.31
CA ASP A 797 -24.40 -20.69 27.19
C ASP A 797 -25.21 -20.15 28.38
N SER A 798 -24.84 -20.54 29.59
CA SER A 798 -25.28 -19.89 30.82
C SER A 798 -24.06 -19.39 31.59
N ILE A 799 -23.89 -18.06 31.64
CA ILE A 799 -22.80 -17.44 32.40
C ILE A 799 -23.07 -17.70 33.89
N PRO A 800 -22.15 -18.33 34.64
CA PRO A 800 -22.37 -18.60 36.06
C PRO A 800 -22.44 -17.29 36.85
N ALA A 801 -23.30 -17.24 37.86
CA ALA A 801 -23.69 -16.01 38.56
C ALA A 801 -22.52 -15.18 39.13
N TRP A 802 -21.37 -15.79 39.42
CA TRP A 802 -20.16 -15.08 39.85
C TRP A 802 -19.55 -14.20 38.74
N GLY A 803 -19.69 -14.55 37.46
CA GLY A 803 -19.17 -13.77 36.33
C GLY A 803 -19.85 -12.40 36.21
N ALA A 804 -21.18 -12.35 36.44
CA ALA A 804 -21.92 -11.09 36.48
C ALA A 804 -21.46 -10.19 37.65
N ALA A 805 -21.15 -10.78 38.82
CA ALA A 805 -20.63 -10.04 39.96
C ALA A 805 -19.22 -9.47 39.69
N VAL A 806 -18.33 -10.23 39.06
CA VAL A 806 -16.98 -9.77 38.67
C VAL A 806 -17.06 -8.62 37.66
N LEU A 807 -17.94 -8.71 36.66
CA LEU A 807 -18.15 -7.63 35.68
C LEU A 807 -18.73 -6.37 36.33
N ALA A 808 -19.67 -6.51 37.27
CA ALA A 808 -20.23 -5.38 38.01
C ALA A 808 -19.16 -4.66 38.85
N VAL A 809 -18.33 -5.41 39.60
CA VAL A 809 -17.24 -4.83 40.41
C VAL A 809 -16.17 -4.18 39.52
N GLY A 810 -15.80 -4.82 38.41
CA GLY A 810 -14.86 -4.25 37.43
C GLY A 810 -15.34 -2.92 36.84
N GLY A 811 -16.62 -2.85 36.43
CA GLY A 811 -17.23 -1.61 35.94
C GLY A 811 -17.27 -0.51 37.00
N LEU A 812 -17.51 -0.85 38.26
CA LEU A 812 -17.58 0.11 39.37
C LEU A 812 -16.19 0.69 39.71
N LEU A 813 -15.13 -0.13 39.67
CA LEU A 813 -13.74 0.32 39.82
C LEU A 813 -13.29 1.23 38.66
N ILE A 814 -13.63 0.88 37.42
CA ILE A 814 -13.36 1.73 36.24
C ILE A 814 -14.11 3.06 36.36
N GLY A 815 -15.38 3.03 36.78
CA GLY A 815 -16.18 4.23 37.03
C GLY A 815 -15.56 5.15 38.10
N TRP A 816 -15.07 4.59 39.20
CA TRP A 816 -14.34 5.35 40.22
C TRP A 816 -13.04 5.94 39.70
N ALA A 817 -12.25 5.20 38.92
CA ALA A 817 -11.01 5.71 38.34
C ALA A 817 -11.25 6.90 37.39
N ILE A 818 -12.24 6.79 36.49
CA ILE A 818 -12.62 7.88 35.57
C ILE A 818 -13.13 9.11 36.34
N THR A 819 -13.97 8.88 37.36
CA THR A 819 -14.53 9.95 38.19
C THR A 819 -13.43 10.68 38.98
N TRP A 820 -12.48 9.94 39.55
CA TRP A 820 -11.32 10.49 40.26
C TRP A 820 -10.41 11.29 39.34
N ILE A 821 -10.11 10.79 38.13
CA ILE A 821 -9.35 11.52 37.11
C ILE A 821 -10.08 12.82 36.74
N PHE A 822 -11.39 12.79 36.51
CA PHE A 822 -12.17 13.98 36.17
C PHE A 822 -12.14 15.05 37.27
N PHE A 823 -12.33 14.65 38.54
CA PHE A 823 -12.20 15.57 39.67
C PHE A 823 -10.78 16.09 39.87
N TYR A 824 -9.76 15.25 39.72
CA TYR A 824 -8.34 15.66 39.80
C TYR A 824 -7.98 16.71 38.73
N TYR A 825 -8.39 16.50 37.47
CA TYR A 825 -8.20 17.49 36.41
C TYR A 825 -8.99 18.78 36.65
N ARG A 826 -10.23 18.68 37.15
CA ARG A 826 -11.08 19.84 37.49
C ARG A 826 -10.47 20.66 38.65
N GLU A 827 -9.96 20.01 39.68
CA GLU A 827 -9.29 20.68 40.80
C GLU A 827 -7.97 21.31 40.35
N ARG A 828 -7.17 20.62 39.53
CA ARG A 828 -5.93 21.18 38.94
C ARG A 828 -6.22 22.40 38.06
N ARG A 829 -7.33 22.41 37.31
CA ARG A 829 -7.82 23.60 36.57
C ARG A 829 -8.25 24.73 37.52
N SER A 830 -8.97 24.41 38.60
CA SER A 830 -9.40 25.39 39.61
C SER A 830 -8.21 26.06 40.31
N ARG A 831 -7.21 25.29 40.76
CA ARG A 831 -5.97 25.80 41.37
C ARG A 831 -5.20 26.73 40.41
N LYS A 832 -5.02 26.34 39.14
CA LYS A 832 -4.44 27.22 38.11
C LYS A 832 -5.23 28.52 37.93
N ARG A 833 -6.57 28.47 37.94
CA ARG A 833 -7.42 29.67 37.77
C ARG A 833 -7.35 30.61 38.98
N SER A 834 -7.24 30.07 40.19
CA SER A 834 -7.05 30.87 41.41
C SER A 834 -5.67 31.53 41.48
N GLN A 835 -4.63 30.84 40.99
CA GLN A 835 -3.25 31.35 40.95
C GLN A 835 -3.11 32.53 39.98
N ASN A 836 -3.72 32.43 38.78
CA ASN A 836 -3.73 33.54 37.81
C ASN A 836 -4.50 34.79 38.31
N ASN A 837 -5.56 34.62 39.11
CA ASN A 837 -6.29 35.77 39.66
C ASN A 837 -5.48 36.51 40.74
N THR A 838 -4.76 35.79 41.60
CA THR A 838 -3.89 36.41 42.63
C THR A 838 -2.68 37.14 42.02
N GLU A 839 -2.16 36.68 40.88
CA GLU A 839 -1.13 37.42 40.13
C GLU A 839 -1.66 38.71 39.47
N SER A 840 -2.96 38.76 39.16
CA SER A 840 -3.57 39.94 38.54
C SER A 840 -3.98 41.04 39.53
N GLU A 841 -4.30 40.69 40.78
CA GLU A 841 -4.60 41.69 41.84
C GLU A 841 -3.33 42.34 42.43
N MET A 842 -2.18 41.64 42.46
CA MET A 842 -0.94 42.17 43.05
C MET A 842 -0.14 43.17 42.19
N LYS A 843 -0.63 43.54 40.99
CA LYS A 843 -0.05 44.63 40.18
C LYS A 843 -0.90 45.91 40.15
N GLY A 844 -1.93 45.98 41.00
CA GLY A 844 -2.96 47.02 40.96
C GLY A 844 -2.89 48.11 42.04
N THR A 845 -1.79 48.28 42.79
CA THR A 845 -1.63 49.43 43.72
C THR A 845 -0.20 49.66 44.19
N GLN A 846 0.44 50.74 43.74
CA GLN A 846 1.14 51.72 44.60
C GLN A 846 1.38 53.02 43.82
N PHE A 847 1.53 54.12 44.57
CA PHE A 847 1.46 55.51 44.11
C PHE A 847 2.74 56.02 43.44
#